data_AF-A0A4R3X2W5-F1
#
_entry.id   AF-A0A4R3X2W5-F1
#
_cell.length_a   1.000
_cell.length_b   1.000
_cell.length_c   1.000
_cell.angle_alpha   90.00
_cell.angle_beta   90.00
_cell.angle_gamma   90.00
#
_symmetry.space_group_name_H-M   'P 1'
#
loop_
_entity.id
_entity.type
_entity.pdbx_description
1 polymer ?
#
loop_
_entity_poly.entity_id
_entity_poly.type
_entity_poly.pdbx_seq_one_letter_code
_entity_poly.pdbx_strand_id
1 'polypeptide(L)'
;MWEVPNPKVLVFDIETDGLIPEMTVVHSLVIKDVNTGEVWSCSDNWKPNDPERFYRNSIEFGLRLLMEADIIVGHNIVDFDIPAIQKLYPWFKPKGLIRDTIIMSRLMYADMKDADFRQRDKRQREGKQWIAPNLFGRHSLESWGQRLGIWKGDYGDIRKKEGIKLGLKKEALTAYVWGTWSLFMQEYCEQDVEVTTKLWLRLIGKGFSEESIQLEHMVRHIVSRQERYGFAFDEKKAAVLYAKLAGEKASLEAQLAKEFAPWFRFEEEVEVSKSRSVKREDLGVTVTIRRFGKNGKELAPYIGPVKEHYEEGATYSKVKLKPFNPGSRHDIANRLQTLYGWKPKEFTDDGSPKVDEEVLKGLKFPAAKVLFRYLLIQKRIGQLAEGKEAWLKHVRNGRIHGQVNTNGAVTGRMTHSKPNMAQVPSGRAPFGHECRELFMATAGKLLVGCDADALELRDLAGYMAAYDGGAYIKTVLEGKKEDGTDMHTQNAKALGCDRDTAKTWFYAFIYGSGDFNLGCILGVTGSKQKITAAGRAARARFLKALPALSKLIEAVKKKAEKNGFLKGLDGRKLTVRSGHAALNTLLQSAGAIQMKRGLVILDQTLQSMGLIPGVHYEFVGNIHDEWQLEVDEDKADLVGRTAADAIRLAGEYYKFRCHLAGNYDKGKNWAETH
;
A
#
# COMPACT_ATOMS: atom_id res chain seq x y z
N MET A 1 29.78 36.64 -4.88
CA MET A 1 29.45 35.79 -6.03
C MET A 1 27.99 36.06 -6.36
N TRP A 2 27.76 36.78 -7.46
CA TRP A 2 26.51 37.02 -8.19
C TRP A 2 25.20 36.76 -7.44
N GLU A 3 24.52 37.84 -7.04
CA GLU A 3 23.11 37.84 -6.66
C GLU A 3 22.29 37.23 -7.80
N VAL A 4 21.73 36.05 -7.56
CA VAL A 4 20.73 35.44 -8.44
C VAL A 4 19.41 36.22 -8.22
N PRO A 5 18.66 36.60 -9.27
CA PRO A 5 17.37 37.26 -9.09
C PRO A 5 16.44 36.36 -8.27
N ASN A 6 15.66 36.96 -7.38
CA ASN A 6 14.63 36.23 -6.62
C ASN A 6 13.66 35.59 -7.63
N PRO A 7 13.62 34.25 -7.78
CA PRO A 7 12.90 33.60 -8.87
C PRO A 7 11.39 33.91 -8.76
N LYS A 8 10.72 34.13 -9.90
CA LYS A 8 9.27 34.33 -9.96
C LYS A 8 8.58 33.00 -9.66
N VAL A 9 8.09 32.86 -8.43
CA VAL A 9 7.38 31.66 -7.96
C VAL A 9 5.89 31.92 -7.97
N LEU A 10 5.17 31.24 -8.86
CA LEU A 10 3.71 31.33 -8.97
C LEU A 10 3.06 30.07 -8.43
N VAL A 11 2.19 30.23 -7.42
CA VAL A 11 1.34 29.15 -6.91
C VAL A 11 -0.01 29.25 -7.62
N PHE A 12 -0.55 28.13 -8.11
CA PHE A 12 -1.83 28.13 -8.80
C PHE A 12 -2.66 26.89 -8.49
N ASP A 13 -3.94 26.99 -8.84
CA ASP A 13 -4.95 25.94 -8.80
C ASP A 13 -6.01 26.23 -9.88
N ILE A 14 -6.72 25.21 -10.33
CA ILE A 14 -7.83 25.35 -11.28
C ILE A 14 -9.09 24.61 -10.82
N GLU A 15 -10.24 25.11 -11.27
CA GLU A 15 -11.51 24.39 -11.18
C GLU A 15 -12.05 24.09 -12.58
N THR A 16 -12.58 22.89 -12.76
CA THR A 16 -13.06 22.38 -14.07
C THR A 16 -14.45 21.76 -13.94
N ASP A 17 -15.09 21.52 -15.07
CA ASP A 17 -16.41 20.89 -15.15
C ASP A 17 -16.40 19.36 -14.97
N GLY A 18 -15.22 18.74 -14.84
CA GLY A 18 -15.08 17.29 -14.73
C GLY A 18 -13.64 16.79 -14.59
N LEU A 19 -13.43 15.49 -14.82
CA LEU A 19 -12.09 14.89 -14.84
C LEU A 19 -11.51 14.86 -16.26
N ILE A 20 -10.21 14.62 -16.40
CA ILE A 20 -9.48 14.79 -17.67
C ILE A 20 -10.10 14.10 -18.89
N PRO A 21 -10.68 12.88 -18.86
CA PRO A 21 -11.30 12.37 -20.09
C PRO A 21 -12.55 13.18 -20.49
N GLU A 22 -13.37 13.60 -19.53
CA GLU A 22 -14.71 14.14 -19.78
C GLU A 22 -14.80 15.66 -19.78
N MET A 23 -13.90 16.35 -19.07
CA MET A 23 -13.95 17.81 -18.89
C MET A 23 -13.88 18.58 -20.22
N THR A 24 -14.57 19.72 -20.28
CA THR A 24 -14.64 20.59 -21.44
C THR A 24 -14.28 22.03 -21.14
N VAL A 25 -14.26 22.44 -19.87
CA VAL A 25 -14.05 23.84 -19.46
C VAL A 25 -13.15 23.94 -18.23
N VAL A 26 -12.23 24.90 -18.23
CA VAL A 26 -11.63 25.45 -17.00
C VAL A 26 -12.50 26.62 -16.54
N HIS A 27 -13.19 26.45 -15.42
CA HIS A 27 -14.10 27.44 -14.85
C HIS A 27 -13.33 28.57 -14.16
N SER A 28 -12.33 28.21 -13.36
CA SER A 28 -11.55 29.13 -12.55
C SER A 28 -10.07 28.79 -12.67
N LEU A 29 -9.23 29.82 -12.70
CA LEU A 29 -7.78 29.71 -12.52
C LEU A 29 -7.36 30.81 -11.54
N VAL A 30 -6.76 30.44 -10.42
CA VAL A 30 -6.20 31.41 -9.48
C VAL A 30 -4.70 31.25 -9.43
N ILE A 31 -4.00 32.37 -9.43
CA ILE A 31 -2.53 32.43 -9.38
C ILE A 31 -2.13 33.40 -8.28
N LYS A 32 -1.11 33.05 -7.50
CA LYS A 32 -0.49 33.93 -6.50
C LYS A 32 1.01 33.97 -6.68
N ASP A 33 1.57 35.17 -6.75
CA ASP A 33 3.02 35.37 -6.67
C ASP A 33 3.46 35.30 -5.20
N VAL A 34 4.35 34.37 -4.88
CA VAL A 34 4.82 34.13 -3.51
C VAL A 34 5.64 35.31 -2.97
N ASN A 35 6.33 36.04 -3.85
CA ASN A 35 7.23 37.12 -3.48
C ASN A 35 6.48 38.45 -3.25
N THR A 36 5.55 38.78 -4.14
CA THR A 36 4.79 40.05 -4.06
C THR A 36 3.50 39.93 -3.26
N GLY A 37 2.95 38.72 -3.15
CA GLY A 37 1.63 38.47 -2.58
C GLY A 37 0.47 38.83 -3.52
N GLU A 38 0.75 39.25 -4.75
CA GLU A 38 -0.25 39.56 -5.77
C GLU A 38 -1.04 38.31 -6.16
N VAL A 39 -2.35 38.47 -6.35
CA VAL A 39 -3.28 37.39 -6.70
C VAL A 39 -4.02 37.76 -7.98
N TRP A 40 -3.98 36.86 -8.96
CA TRP A 40 -4.77 36.94 -10.19
C TRP A 40 -5.82 35.84 -10.19
N SER A 41 -7.07 36.24 -10.03
CA SER A 41 -8.23 35.37 -10.14
C SER A 41 -8.84 35.51 -11.53
N CYS A 42 -8.79 34.43 -12.30
CA CYS A 42 -9.10 34.39 -13.73
C CYS A 42 -10.33 33.51 -14.01
N SER A 43 -11.25 34.00 -14.85
CA SER A 43 -12.41 33.23 -15.35
C SER A 43 -12.94 33.83 -16.65
N ASP A 44 -13.36 32.98 -17.58
CA ASP A 44 -14.02 33.41 -18.83
C ASP A 44 -15.55 33.55 -18.68
N ASN A 45 -16.11 33.23 -17.50
CA ASN A 45 -17.55 33.26 -17.25
C ASN A 45 -18.07 34.64 -16.79
N TRP A 46 -17.20 35.65 -16.71
CA TRP A 46 -17.55 36.98 -16.23
C TRP A 46 -18.23 37.86 -17.30
N LYS A 47 -19.12 38.77 -16.86
CA LYS A 47 -19.82 39.73 -17.73
C LYS A 47 -19.23 41.15 -17.58
N PRO A 48 -18.85 41.83 -18.68
CA PRO A 48 -18.22 43.16 -18.72
C PRO A 48 -18.81 44.28 -17.84
N ASN A 49 -20.09 44.18 -17.48
CA ASN A 49 -20.86 45.26 -16.87
C ASN A 49 -21.22 45.01 -15.39
N ASP A 50 -20.59 44.03 -14.73
CA ASP A 50 -20.83 43.78 -13.30
C ASP A 50 -20.12 44.86 -12.43
N PRO A 51 -20.85 45.74 -11.73
CA PRO A 51 -20.27 46.84 -10.95
C PRO A 51 -19.64 46.37 -9.63
N GLU A 52 -19.99 45.18 -9.14
CA GLU A 52 -19.52 44.63 -7.87
C GLU A 52 -18.29 43.72 -8.04
N ARG A 53 -17.13 44.36 -8.27
CA ARG A 53 -15.76 43.87 -8.02
C ARG A 53 -15.07 42.76 -8.90
N PHE A 54 -13.84 43.11 -9.32
CA PHE A 54 -12.50 42.45 -9.17
C PHE A 54 -11.93 41.36 -10.13
N TYR A 55 -12.72 40.54 -10.84
CA TYR A 55 -12.14 39.47 -11.70
C TYR A 55 -11.98 39.89 -13.17
N ARG A 56 -10.88 40.57 -13.50
CA ARG A 56 -10.64 41.16 -14.84
C ARG A 56 -9.82 40.29 -15.80
N ASN A 57 -9.39 39.12 -15.38
CA ASN A 57 -8.43 38.31 -16.13
C ASN A 57 -9.12 37.11 -16.77
N SER A 58 -8.85 36.88 -18.05
CA SER A 58 -9.27 35.65 -18.74
C SER A 58 -8.40 34.46 -18.32
N ILE A 59 -8.88 33.24 -18.55
CA ILE A 59 -8.08 32.03 -18.33
C ILE A 59 -6.79 32.10 -19.16
N GLU A 60 -6.89 32.53 -20.42
CA GLU A 60 -5.74 32.68 -21.31
C GLU A 60 -4.65 33.61 -20.73
N PHE A 61 -5.03 34.74 -20.13
CA PHE A 61 -4.08 35.65 -19.48
C PHE A 61 -3.31 34.93 -18.36
N GLY A 62 -4.03 34.22 -17.48
CA GLY A 62 -3.38 33.50 -16.37
C GLY A 62 -2.44 32.39 -16.86
N LEU A 63 -2.83 31.66 -17.91
CA LEU A 63 -1.97 30.63 -18.49
C LEU A 63 -0.68 31.20 -19.10
N ARG A 64 -0.75 32.38 -19.75
CA ARG A 64 0.45 33.09 -20.25
C ARG A 64 1.34 33.53 -19.10
N LEU A 65 0.75 34.05 -18.02
CA LEU A 65 1.49 34.43 -16.81
C LEU A 65 2.23 33.24 -16.18
N LEU A 66 1.60 32.07 -16.11
CA LEU A 66 2.23 30.84 -15.64
C LEU A 66 3.40 30.39 -16.51
N MET A 67 3.31 30.55 -17.84
CA MET A 67 4.41 30.20 -18.76
C MET A 67 5.66 31.08 -18.59
N GLU A 68 5.53 32.25 -17.97
CA GLU A 68 6.62 33.17 -17.63
C GLU A 68 7.26 32.92 -16.26
N ALA A 69 6.70 32.02 -15.44
CA ALA A 69 7.23 31.74 -14.11
C ALA A 69 8.53 30.93 -14.16
N ASP A 70 9.46 31.23 -13.25
CA ASP A 70 10.67 30.43 -13.05
C ASP A 70 10.32 29.11 -12.33
N ILE A 71 9.35 29.17 -11.40
CA ILE A 71 8.84 28.03 -10.65
C ILE A 71 7.32 28.11 -10.60
N ILE A 72 6.67 27.02 -10.99
CA ILE A 72 5.22 26.88 -10.85
C ILE A 72 4.94 25.85 -9.76
N VAL A 73 4.09 26.25 -8.81
CA VAL A 73 3.74 25.46 -7.65
C VAL A 73 2.23 25.20 -7.66
N GLY A 74 1.83 24.00 -7.25
CA GLY A 74 0.42 23.70 -7.04
C GLY A 74 0.23 22.42 -6.22
N HIS A 75 -1.01 21.96 -6.09
CA HIS A 75 -1.30 20.72 -5.39
C HIS A 75 -1.94 19.70 -6.34
N ASN A 76 -1.26 18.58 -6.57
CA ASN A 76 -1.69 17.55 -7.53
C ASN A 76 -1.62 18.01 -9.01
N ILE A 77 -0.89 19.08 -9.31
CA ILE A 77 -0.76 19.68 -10.66
C ILE A 77 -0.10 18.75 -11.68
N VAL A 78 0.74 17.81 -11.24
CA VAL A 78 1.40 16.85 -12.15
C VAL A 78 0.40 15.82 -12.68
N ASP A 79 -0.58 15.44 -11.86
CA ASP A 79 -1.58 14.43 -12.19
C ASP A 79 -2.86 15.00 -12.77
N PHE A 80 -3.21 16.23 -12.40
CA PHE A 80 -4.48 16.85 -12.77
C PHE A 80 -4.31 18.15 -13.55
N ASP A 81 -3.92 19.24 -12.89
CA ASP A 81 -4.09 20.60 -13.41
C ASP A 81 -3.35 20.84 -14.73
N ILE A 82 -2.06 20.48 -14.81
CA ILE A 82 -1.27 20.68 -16.03
C ILE A 82 -1.82 19.84 -17.18
N PRO A 83 -2.02 18.50 -17.03
CA PRO A 83 -2.68 17.69 -18.06
C PRO A 83 -4.08 18.19 -18.43
N ALA A 84 -4.86 18.68 -17.46
CA ALA A 84 -6.19 19.23 -17.67
C ALA A 84 -6.13 20.49 -18.55
N ILE A 85 -5.31 21.47 -18.17
CA ILE A 85 -5.09 22.67 -18.97
C ILE A 85 -4.61 22.30 -20.37
N GLN A 86 -3.65 21.37 -20.51
CA GLN A 86 -3.12 20.97 -21.81
C GLN A 86 -4.13 20.29 -22.72
N LYS A 87 -5.19 19.66 -22.17
CA LYS A 87 -6.28 19.13 -22.97
C LYS A 87 -7.05 20.23 -23.68
N LEU A 88 -7.36 21.33 -22.98
CA LEU A 88 -8.21 22.42 -23.51
C LEU A 88 -7.38 23.54 -24.16
N TYR A 89 -6.13 23.69 -23.71
CA TYR A 89 -5.15 24.68 -24.16
C TYR A 89 -3.83 23.98 -24.52
N PRO A 90 -3.74 23.24 -25.65
CA PRO A 90 -2.55 22.43 -26.01
C PRO A 90 -1.24 23.24 -26.18
N TRP A 91 -1.36 24.55 -26.34
CA TRP A 91 -0.23 25.48 -26.41
C TRP A 91 0.39 25.79 -25.03
N PHE A 92 -0.31 25.48 -23.92
CA PHE A 92 0.20 25.69 -22.58
C PHE A 92 1.35 24.72 -22.26
N LYS A 93 2.57 25.26 -22.26
CA LYS A 93 3.81 24.50 -22.03
C LYS A 93 4.66 25.28 -21.04
N PRO A 94 4.44 25.10 -19.72
CA PRO A 94 5.21 25.80 -18.72
C PRO A 94 6.70 25.46 -18.85
N LYS A 95 7.56 26.49 -18.86
CA LYS A 95 9.02 26.35 -18.99
C LYS A 95 9.73 26.30 -17.64
N GLY A 96 9.11 26.90 -16.62
CA GLY A 96 9.61 26.91 -15.26
C GLY A 96 9.62 25.54 -14.59
N LEU A 97 10.31 25.46 -13.46
CA LEU A 97 10.39 24.26 -12.64
C LEU A 97 9.03 23.94 -12.02
N ILE A 98 8.50 22.75 -12.28
CA ILE A 98 7.22 22.30 -11.74
C ILE A 98 7.41 21.75 -10.32
N ARG A 99 6.57 22.21 -9.39
CA ARG A 99 6.57 21.81 -7.98
C ARG A 99 5.18 21.45 -7.48
N ASP A 100 5.00 20.17 -7.22
CA ASP A 100 3.76 19.63 -6.70
C ASP A 100 3.88 19.40 -5.19
N THR A 101 3.08 20.16 -4.44
CA THR A 101 3.07 20.09 -2.98
C THR A 101 2.55 18.74 -2.46
N ILE A 102 1.76 17.97 -3.21
CA ILE A 102 1.37 16.62 -2.77
C ILE A 102 2.54 15.65 -2.84
N ILE A 103 3.37 15.74 -3.89
CA ILE A 103 4.59 14.94 -4.06
C ILE A 103 5.59 15.32 -2.95
N MET A 104 5.86 16.62 -2.81
CA MET A 104 6.78 17.13 -1.79
C MET A 104 6.33 16.79 -0.38
N SER A 105 5.04 16.93 -0.08
CA SER A 105 4.55 16.65 1.26
C SER A 105 4.62 15.16 1.61
N ARG A 106 4.37 14.26 0.66
CA ARG A 106 4.56 12.80 0.84
C ARG A 106 6.02 12.42 1.07
N LEU A 107 6.96 13.10 0.39
CA LEU A 107 8.40 12.96 0.65
C LEU A 107 8.78 13.44 2.04
N MET A 108 8.31 14.63 2.42
CA MET A 108 8.78 15.36 3.59
C MET A 108 8.08 15.00 4.90
N TYR A 109 6.91 14.39 4.80
CA TYR A 109 6.09 13.91 5.90
C TYR A 109 5.68 12.45 5.67
N ALA A 110 6.65 11.60 5.33
CA ALA A 110 6.40 10.18 5.05
C ALA A 110 5.81 9.42 6.27
N ASP A 111 5.95 9.96 7.49
CA ASP A 111 5.33 9.44 8.72
C ASP A 111 4.05 10.21 9.13
N MET A 112 3.36 10.87 8.18
CA MET A 112 2.23 11.78 8.46
C MET A 112 1.19 11.21 9.42
N LYS A 113 0.80 9.94 9.23
CA LYS A 113 -0.20 9.29 10.08
C LYS A 113 0.27 9.24 11.55
N ASP A 114 1.52 8.85 11.77
CA ASP A 114 2.13 8.80 13.10
C ASP A 114 2.27 10.23 13.67
N ALA A 115 2.58 11.23 12.82
CA ALA A 115 2.66 12.64 13.19
C ALA A 115 1.31 13.21 13.66
N ASP A 116 0.21 12.89 12.96
CA ASP A 116 -1.14 13.32 13.36
C ASP A 116 -1.57 12.70 14.69
N PHE A 117 -1.25 11.42 14.93
CA PHE A 117 -1.54 10.80 16.23
C PHE A 117 -0.76 11.46 17.37
N ARG A 118 0.54 11.74 17.18
CA ARG A 118 1.33 12.47 18.18
C ARG A 118 0.76 13.86 18.45
N GLN A 119 0.31 14.55 17.40
CA GLN A 119 -0.25 15.89 17.55
C GLN A 119 -1.65 15.87 18.18
N ARG A 120 -2.49 14.87 17.88
CA ARG A 120 -3.77 14.63 18.56
C ARG A 120 -3.55 14.46 20.06
N ASP A 121 -2.64 13.56 20.47
CA ASP A 121 -2.40 13.27 21.88
C ASP A 121 -1.92 14.52 22.63
N LYS A 122 -1.09 15.34 21.98
CA LYS A 122 -0.67 16.64 22.51
C LYS A 122 -1.86 17.61 22.66
N ARG A 123 -2.66 17.81 21.61
CA ARG A 123 -3.80 18.75 21.62
C ARG A 123 -4.91 18.33 22.56
N GLN A 124 -5.16 17.02 22.70
CA GLN A 124 -6.15 16.48 23.63
C GLN A 124 -5.80 16.84 25.09
N ARG A 125 -4.52 16.83 25.46
CA ARG A 125 -4.06 17.31 26.78
C ARG A 125 -4.29 18.81 26.99
N GLU A 126 -4.38 19.58 25.91
CA GLU A 126 -4.67 21.02 25.90
C GLU A 126 -6.18 21.31 25.78
N GLY A 127 -7.05 20.28 25.79
CA GLY A 127 -8.50 20.43 25.60
C GLY A 127 -8.90 20.85 24.17
N LYS A 128 -8.00 20.70 23.18
CA LYS A 128 -8.20 21.12 21.80
C LYS A 128 -8.25 19.93 20.86
N GLN A 129 -9.02 20.05 19.78
CA GLN A 129 -8.98 19.11 18.67
C GLN A 129 -7.82 19.45 17.72
N TRP A 130 -7.16 18.44 17.15
CA TRP A 130 -6.12 18.65 16.13
C TRP A 130 -6.71 18.88 14.74
N ILE A 131 -7.16 17.81 14.08
CA ILE A 131 -7.89 17.82 12.81
C ILE A 131 -8.94 16.70 12.85
N ALA A 132 -9.79 16.58 11.83
CA ALA A 132 -10.76 15.50 11.74
C ALA A 132 -10.07 14.10 11.65
N PRO A 133 -10.45 13.09 12.47
CA PRO A 133 -9.77 11.79 12.51
C PRO A 133 -9.72 11.03 11.17
N ASN A 134 -10.72 11.20 10.31
CA ASN A 134 -10.76 10.60 8.98
C ASN A 134 -9.70 11.17 8.00
N LEU A 135 -9.09 12.32 8.34
CA LEU A 135 -8.04 12.98 7.56
C LEU A 135 -6.62 12.63 8.02
N PHE A 136 -6.47 11.81 9.07
CA PHE A 136 -5.16 11.43 9.59
C PHE A 136 -4.34 10.70 8.52
N GLY A 137 -3.09 11.13 8.33
CA GLY A 137 -2.20 10.59 7.30
C GLY A 137 -2.50 11.04 5.87
N ARG A 138 -3.59 11.76 5.62
CA ARG A 138 -3.94 12.24 4.27
C ARG A 138 -3.16 13.50 3.92
N HIS A 139 -2.80 13.61 2.64
CA HIS A 139 -2.06 14.73 2.07
C HIS A 139 -2.91 15.64 1.18
N SER A 140 -4.25 15.53 1.20
CA SER A 140 -5.13 16.44 0.43
C SER A 140 -5.03 17.88 0.94
N LEU A 141 -5.42 18.84 0.10
CA LEU A 141 -5.54 20.25 0.50
C LEU A 141 -6.42 20.45 1.72
N GLU A 142 -7.60 19.81 1.80
CA GLU A 142 -8.44 19.83 3.00
C GLU A 142 -7.64 19.47 4.27
N SER A 143 -6.89 18.38 4.19
CA SER A 143 -6.11 17.88 5.32
C SER A 143 -5.01 18.87 5.71
N TRP A 144 -4.36 19.51 4.74
CA TRP A 144 -3.35 20.54 4.99
C TRP A 144 -3.94 21.86 5.47
N GLY A 145 -5.06 22.30 4.92
CA GLY A 145 -5.79 23.48 5.34
C GLY A 145 -6.18 23.39 6.81
N GLN A 146 -6.65 22.23 7.27
CA GLN A 146 -6.94 22.00 8.69
C GLN A 146 -5.66 22.02 9.53
N ARG A 147 -4.58 21.34 9.10
CA ARG A 147 -3.29 21.35 9.82
C ARG A 147 -2.65 22.74 9.92
N LEU A 148 -2.90 23.60 8.93
CA LEU A 148 -2.39 24.97 8.84
C LEU A 148 -3.34 26.00 9.47
N GLY A 149 -4.55 25.60 9.87
CA GLY A 149 -5.52 26.48 10.54
C GLY A 149 -6.18 27.51 9.61
N ILE A 150 -6.33 27.19 8.32
CA ILE A 150 -6.84 28.12 7.29
C ILE A 150 -8.01 27.54 6.48
N TRP A 151 -8.48 26.34 6.83
CA TRP A 151 -9.60 25.70 6.14
C TRP A 151 -10.94 26.34 6.50
N LYS A 152 -11.73 26.70 5.48
CA LYS A 152 -13.08 27.27 5.65
C LYS A 152 -14.22 26.31 5.26
N GLY A 153 -13.93 25.21 4.55
CA GLY A 153 -14.93 24.22 4.10
C GLY A 153 -14.57 23.61 2.75
N ASP A 154 -15.24 22.52 2.37
CA ASP A 154 -15.08 21.82 1.08
C ASP A 154 -16.26 22.20 0.16
N TYR A 155 -16.00 22.95 -0.91
CA TYR A 155 -17.01 23.36 -1.90
C TYR A 155 -17.79 22.16 -2.42
N GLY A 156 -17.07 21.10 -2.82
CA GLY A 156 -17.63 19.89 -3.38
C GLY A 156 -18.58 19.20 -2.41
N ASP A 157 -18.21 19.06 -1.15
CA ASP A 157 -19.06 18.41 -0.14
C ASP A 157 -20.26 19.26 0.27
N ILE A 158 -20.10 20.60 0.33
CA ILE A 158 -21.23 21.51 0.59
C ILE A 158 -22.25 21.40 -0.55
N ARG A 159 -21.81 21.56 -1.79
CA ARG A 159 -22.68 21.48 -2.98
C ARG A 159 -23.27 20.09 -3.19
N LYS A 160 -22.53 19.01 -2.89
CA LYS A 160 -23.08 17.65 -2.93
C LYS A 160 -24.22 17.48 -1.92
N LYS A 161 -24.07 17.99 -0.69
CA LYS A 161 -25.13 17.91 0.32
C LYS A 161 -26.37 18.69 -0.11
N GLU A 162 -26.20 19.85 -0.74
CA GLU A 162 -27.30 20.61 -1.33
C GLU A 162 -27.99 19.84 -2.46
N GLY A 163 -27.22 19.34 -3.44
CA GLY A 163 -27.77 18.58 -4.55
C GLY A 163 -28.49 17.30 -4.12
N ILE A 164 -27.97 16.59 -3.10
CA ILE A 164 -28.64 15.42 -2.51
C ILE A 164 -29.97 15.82 -1.86
N LYS A 165 -30.04 16.97 -1.15
CA LYS A 165 -31.29 17.50 -0.60
C LYS A 165 -32.31 17.86 -1.69
N LEU A 166 -31.83 18.25 -2.87
CA LEU A 166 -32.64 18.47 -4.07
C LEU A 166 -33.02 17.17 -4.81
N GLY A 167 -32.62 15.99 -4.29
CA GLY A 167 -32.93 14.69 -4.88
C GLY A 167 -32.02 14.26 -6.04
N LEU A 168 -30.97 15.04 -6.35
CA LEU A 168 -30.04 14.75 -7.44
C LEU A 168 -29.14 13.56 -7.10
N LYS A 169 -28.80 12.75 -8.12
CA LYS A 169 -27.96 11.56 -7.99
C LYS A 169 -26.98 11.46 -9.17
N LYS A 170 -25.84 10.80 -8.93
CA LYS A 170 -24.83 10.44 -9.94
C LYS A 170 -24.45 11.62 -10.86
N GLU A 171 -24.64 11.50 -12.17
CA GLU A 171 -24.20 12.46 -13.19
C GLU A 171 -24.89 13.81 -13.00
N ALA A 172 -26.19 13.82 -12.67
CA ALA A 172 -26.93 15.04 -12.39
C ALA A 172 -26.41 15.76 -11.13
N LEU A 173 -25.94 15.00 -10.13
CA LEU A 173 -25.30 15.58 -8.95
C LEU A 173 -23.93 16.16 -9.30
N THR A 174 -23.12 15.46 -10.11
CA THR A 174 -21.82 15.98 -10.57
C THR A 174 -21.98 17.27 -11.36
N ALA A 175 -22.92 17.30 -12.31
CA ALA A 175 -23.21 18.48 -13.12
C ALA A 175 -23.69 19.66 -12.27
N TYR A 176 -24.50 19.42 -11.23
CA TYR A 176 -24.93 20.47 -10.29
C TYR A 176 -23.76 21.07 -9.50
N VAL A 177 -22.80 20.23 -9.10
CA VAL A 177 -21.66 20.67 -8.28
C VAL A 177 -20.63 21.40 -9.13
N TRP A 178 -20.28 20.85 -10.30
CA TRP A 178 -19.10 21.26 -11.07
C TRP A 178 -19.42 21.84 -12.44
N GLY A 179 -20.61 21.61 -13.01
CA GLY A 179 -20.89 21.90 -14.41
C GLY A 179 -21.11 23.38 -14.77
N THR A 180 -21.22 24.25 -13.77
CA THR A 180 -21.37 25.70 -13.98
C THR A 180 -20.52 26.46 -12.99
N TRP A 181 -19.78 27.45 -13.50
CA TRP A 181 -19.04 28.40 -12.67
C TRP A 181 -19.97 29.15 -11.70
N SER A 182 -19.45 29.45 -10.50
CA SER A 182 -20.10 30.33 -9.53
C SER A 182 -19.06 31.12 -8.75
N LEU A 183 -19.47 32.23 -8.14
CA LEU A 183 -18.59 33.01 -7.27
C LEU A 183 -18.02 32.16 -6.13
N PHE A 184 -18.82 31.26 -5.56
CA PHE A 184 -18.38 30.36 -4.49
C PHE A 184 -17.29 29.37 -4.97
N MET A 185 -17.35 28.91 -6.23
CA MET A 185 -16.29 28.10 -6.84
C MET A 185 -15.00 28.93 -7.03
N GLN A 186 -15.12 30.20 -7.43
CA GLN A 186 -13.99 31.10 -7.55
C GLN A 186 -13.29 31.33 -6.21
N GLU A 187 -14.06 31.66 -5.17
CA GLU A 187 -13.56 31.85 -3.79
C GLU A 187 -12.92 30.57 -3.22
N TYR A 188 -13.45 29.40 -3.60
CA TYR A 188 -12.89 28.11 -3.21
C TYR A 188 -11.51 27.88 -3.86
N CYS A 189 -11.36 28.14 -5.16
CA CYS A 189 -10.08 28.08 -5.85
C CYS A 189 -9.04 29.07 -5.24
N GLU A 190 -9.48 30.27 -4.85
CA GLU A 190 -8.62 31.22 -4.12
C GLU A 190 -8.15 30.68 -2.77
N GLN A 191 -9.05 30.02 -2.05
CA GLN A 191 -8.74 29.38 -0.78
C GLN A 191 -7.73 28.23 -0.96
N ASP A 192 -7.84 27.46 -2.03
CA ASP A 192 -6.93 26.36 -2.35
C ASP A 192 -5.53 26.87 -2.74
N VAL A 193 -5.43 27.97 -3.50
CA VAL A 193 -4.15 28.66 -3.75
C VAL A 193 -3.52 29.20 -2.46
N GLU A 194 -4.31 29.77 -1.55
CA GLU A 194 -3.80 30.25 -0.26
C GLU A 194 -3.29 29.09 0.62
N VAL A 195 -4.02 27.96 0.66
CA VAL A 195 -3.57 26.76 1.37
C VAL A 195 -2.28 26.22 0.77
N THR A 196 -2.24 26.11 -0.55
CA THR A 196 -1.06 25.64 -1.28
C THR A 196 0.14 26.54 -1.06
N THR A 197 -0.06 27.86 -1.04
CA THR A 197 1.01 28.84 -0.76
C THR A 197 1.60 28.65 0.63
N LYS A 198 0.77 28.53 1.67
CA LYS A 198 1.27 28.28 3.04
C LYS A 198 1.93 26.92 3.17
N LEU A 199 1.40 25.91 2.48
CA LEU A 199 2.00 24.57 2.45
C LEU A 199 3.37 24.62 1.76
N TRP A 200 3.48 25.28 0.61
CA TRP A 200 4.74 25.49 -0.10
C TRP A 200 5.81 26.12 0.80
N LEU A 201 5.51 27.25 1.44
CA LEU A 201 6.42 27.93 2.37
C LEU A 201 6.85 27.01 3.54
N ARG A 202 5.92 26.19 4.06
CA ARG A 202 6.24 25.20 5.09
C ARG A 202 7.16 24.10 4.58
N LEU A 203 6.97 23.62 3.34
CA LEU A 203 7.75 22.53 2.75
C LEU A 203 9.17 22.98 2.43
N ILE A 204 9.36 24.12 1.78
CA ILE A 204 10.70 24.65 1.47
C ILE A 204 11.52 24.91 2.74
N GLY A 205 10.86 25.34 3.83
CA GLY A 205 11.49 25.53 5.14
C GLY A 205 12.02 24.25 5.80
N LYS A 206 11.68 23.05 5.30
CA LYS A 206 12.22 21.79 5.85
C LYS A 206 13.62 21.45 5.37
N GLY A 207 14.14 22.13 4.34
CA GLY A 207 15.50 21.91 3.83
C GLY A 207 15.75 20.45 3.43
N PHE A 208 14.89 19.91 2.56
CA PHE A 208 15.13 18.62 1.89
C PHE A 208 16.07 18.82 0.70
N SER A 209 16.74 17.75 0.29
CA SER A 209 17.61 17.76 -0.88
C SER A 209 16.81 18.04 -2.15
N GLU A 210 17.28 19.00 -2.94
CA GLU A 210 16.72 19.30 -4.26
C GLU A 210 16.69 18.05 -5.15
N GLU A 211 17.75 17.25 -5.09
CA GLU A 211 17.83 15.98 -5.81
C GLU A 211 16.67 15.03 -5.47
N SER A 212 16.34 14.91 -4.18
CA SER A 212 15.25 14.04 -3.75
C SER A 212 13.88 14.55 -4.20
N ILE A 213 13.69 15.87 -4.24
CA ILE A 213 12.46 16.49 -4.72
C ILE A 213 12.32 16.22 -6.21
N GLN A 214 13.37 16.48 -6.99
CA GLN A 214 13.37 16.26 -8.43
C GLN A 214 13.14 14.78 -8.78
N LEU A 215 13.79 13.85 -8.08
CA LEU A 215 13.60 12.42 -8.28
C LEU A 215 12.13 12.01 -8.12
N GLU A 216 11.46 12.44 -7.04
CA GLU A 216 10.06 12.09 -6.81
C GLU A 216 9.10 12.67 -7.85
N HIS A 217 9.39 13.87 -8.40
CA HIS A 217 8.58 14.45 -9.47
C HIS A 217 8.73 13.67 -10.78
N MET A 218 9.96 13.32 -11.16
CA MET A 218 10.22 12.52 -12.36
C MET A 218 9.60 11.12 -12.26
N VAL A 219 9.75 10.48 -11.10
CA VAL A 219 9.12 9.18 -10.82
C VAL A 219 7.60 9.29 -10.87
N ARG A 220 7.01 10.35 -10.30
CA ARG A 220 5.55 10.51 -10.36
C ARG A 220 5.09 10.63 -11.81
N HIS A 221 5.75 11.43 -12.64
CA HIS A 221 5.39 11.58 -14.05
C HIS A 221 5.29 10.21 -14.77
N ILE A 222 6.30 9.34 -14.58
CA ILE A 222 6.32 7.99 -15.17
C ILE A 222 5.18 7.14 -14.61
N VAL A 223 4.99 7.14 -13.30
CA VAL A 223 3.95 6.35 -12.63
C VAL A 223 2.54 6.82 -12.98
N SER A 224 2.33 8.12 -13.24
CA SER A 224 1.07 8.64 -13.76
C SER A 224 0.75 8.08 -15.14
N ARG A 225 1.76 7.92 -16.01
CA ARG A 225 1.58 7.25 -17.31
C ARG A 225 1.25 5.77 -17.12
N GLN A 226 1.97 5.06 -16.25
CA GLN A 226 1.65 3.67 -15.89
C GLN A 226 0.19 3.52 -15.43
N GLU A 227 -0.28 4.38 -14.51
CA GLU A 227 -1.65 4.31 -14.00
C GLU A 227 -2.70 4.54 -15.10
N ARG A 228 -2.45 5.49 -16.01
CA ARG A 228 -3.33 5.76 -17.16
C ARG A 228 -3.32 4.63 -18.17
N TYR A 229 -2.15 4.07 -18.45
CA TYR A 229 -2.00 2.95 -19.37
C TYR A 229 -2.64 1.68 -18.79
N GLY A 230 -2.37 1.35 -17.54
CA GLY A 230 -2.86 0.14 -16.86
C GLY A 230 -2.07 -1.12 -17.21
N PHE A 231 -2.51 -2.26 -16.71
CA PHE A 231 -1.95 -3.58 -17.01
C PHE A 231 -3.03 -4.43 -17.67
N ALA A 232 -2.82 -4.92 -18.90
CA ALA A 232 -3.78 -5.78 -19.57
C ALA A 232 -4.04 -7.08 -18.79
N PHE A 233 -5.32 -7.49 -18.76
CA PHE A 233 -5.82 -8.54 -17.90
C PHE A 233 -6.74 -9.51 -18.66
N ASP A 234 -6.48 -10.80 -18.53
CA ASP A 234 -7.25 -11.87 -19.19
C ASP A 234 -8.49 -12.24 -18.36
N GLU A 235 -9.60 -11.55 -18.62
CA GLU A 235 -10.89 -11.79 -17.94
C GLU A 235 -11.44 -13.21 -18.18
N LYS A 236 -11.14 -13.82 -19.33
CA LYS A 236 -11.62 -15.17 -19.66
C LYS A 236 -10.90 -16.21 -18.82
N LYS A 237 -9.57 -16.16 -18.76
CA LYS A 237 -8.78 -17.02 -17.86
C LYS A 237 -9.11 -16.75 -16.40
N ALA A 238 -9.37 -15.50 -16.03
CA ALA A 238 -9.79 -15.14 -14.68
C ALA A 238 -11.11 -15.82 -14.29
N ALA A 239 -12.10 -15.86 -15.19
CA ALA A 239 -13.37 -16.55 -14.96
C ALA A 239 -13.18 -18.06 -14.79
N VAL A 240 -12.32 -18.69 -15.60
CA VAL A 240 -11.98 -20.12 -15.47
C VAL A 240 -11.28 -20.41 -14.14
N LEU A 241 -10.31 -19.58 -13.74
CA LEU A 241 -9.63 -19.72 -12.46
C LEU A 241 -10.60 -19.53 -11.29
N TYR A 242 -11.51 -18.55 -11.36
CA TYR A 242 -12.54 -18.35 -10.35
C TYR A 242 -13.43 -19.59 -10.21
N ALA A 243 -13.91 -20.16 -11.31
CA ALA A 243 -14.73 -21.36 -11.28
C ALA A 243 -14.01 -22.57 -10.62
N LYS A 244 -12.73 -22.77 -10.96
CA LYS A 244 -11.86 -23.80 -10.34
C LYS A 244 -11.75 -23.59 -8.82
N LEU A 245 -11.42 -22.36 -8.40
CA LEU A 245 -11.25 -22.02 -6.98
C LEU A 245 -12.57 -22.13 -6.21
N ALA A 246 -13.68 -21.68 -6.79
CA ALA A 246 -15.01 -21.76 -6.19
C ALA A 246 -15.46 -23.22 -6.01
N GLY A 247 -15.23 -24.08 -7.00
CA GLY A 247 -15.49 -25.51 -6.89
C GLY A 247 -14.67 -26.17 -5.79
N GLU A 248 -13.38 -25.85 -5.70
CA GLU A 248 -12.52 -26.36 -4.62
C GLU A 248 -12.97 -25.85 -3.24
N LYS A 249 -13.33 -24.57 -3.13
CA LYS A 249 -13.87 -23.97 -1.90
C LYS A 249 -15.12 -24.72 -1.43
N ALA A 250 -16.08 -24.97 -2.31
CA ALA A 250 -17.32 -25.67 -1.98
C ALA A 250 -17.07 -27.11 -1.50
N SER A 251 -16.12 -27.82 -2.13
CA SER A 251 -15.68 -29.15 -1.67
C SER A 251 -15.07 -29.10 -0.26
N LEU A 252 -14.21 -28.13 0.03
CA LEU A 252 -13.60 -27.95 1.35
C LEU A 252 -14.64 -27.58 2.40
N GLU A 253 -15.60 -26.72 2.08
CA GLU A 253 -16.73 -26.39 2.97
C GLU A 253 -17.56 -27.64 3.30
N ALA A 254 -17.85 -28.49 2.31
CA ALA A 254 -18.57 -29.74 2.53
C ALA A 254 -17.80 -30.73 3.42
N GLN A 255 -16.46 -30.80 3.29
CA GLN A 255 -15.61 -31.62 4.17
C GLN A 255 -15.62 -31.07 5.59
N LEU A 256 -15.45 -29.77 5.75
CA LEU A 256 -15.44 -29.10 7.06
C LEU A 256 -16.80 -29.18 7.76
N ALA A 257 -17.91 -29.14 7.02
CA ALA A 257 -19.25 -29.31 7.58
C ALA A 257 -19.52 -30.72 8.11
N LYS A 258 -18.88 -31.75 7.52
CA LYS A 258 -18.95 -33.14 8.04
C LYS A 258 -18.14 -33.30 9.32
N GLU A 259 -16.98 -32.67 9.39
CA GLU A 259 -16.09 -32.71 10.56
C GLU A 259 -16.62 -31.85 11.71
N PHE A 260 -17.16 -30.68 11.38
CA PHE A 260 -17.63 -29.67 12.32
C PHE A 260 -19.13 -29.49 12.21
N ALA A 261 -19.86 -30.28 12.99
CA ALA A 261 -21.30 -30.16 13.11
C ALA A 261 -21.72 -28.74 13.58
N PRO A 262 -22.92 -28.27 13.17
CA PRO A 262 -23.49 -27.04 13.71
C PRO A 262 -23.52 -27.06 15.25
N TRP A 263 -23.33 -25.89 15.87
CA TRP A 263 -23.44 -25.76 17.33
C TRP A 263 -24.22 -24.51 17.73
N PHE A 264 -24.75 -24.56 18.94
CA PHE A 264 -25.49 -23.46 19.53
C PHE A 264 -24.54 -22.32 19.91
N ARG A 265 -24.82 -21.12 19.40
CA ARG A 265 -24.14 -19.89 19.80
C ARG A 265 -25.05 -19.09 20.69
N PHE A 266 -24.50 -18.59 21.79
CA PHE A 266 -25.14 -17.58 22.61
C PHE A 266 -25.40 -16.32 21.75
N GLU A 267 -26.60 -15.76 21.85
CA GLU A 267 -26.93 -14.47 21.25
C GLU A 267 -27.07 -13.40 22.33
N GLU A 268 -27.94 -13.65 23.32
CA GLU A 268 -28.22 -12.72 24.40
C GLU A 268 -28.81 -13.45 25.61
N GLU A 269 -28.69 -12.82 26.77
CA GLU A 269 -29.44 -13.22 27.96
C GLU A 269 -30.75 -12.43 27.97
N VAL A 270 -31.87 -13.15 28.11
CA VAL A 270 -33.20 -12.55 28.05
C VAL A 270 -33.87 -12.76 29.39
N GLU A 271 -34.28 -11.64 30.00
CA GLU A 271 -35.19 -11.67 31.14
C GLU A 271 -36.64 -11.77 30.64
N VAL A 272 -37.40 -12.69 31.24
CA VAL A 272 -38.79 -12.91 30.86
C VAL A 272 -39.62 -11.77 31.43
N SER A 273 -40.10 -10.89 30.54
CA SER A 273 -40.88 -9.71 30.93
C SER A 273 -42.29 -10.01 31.46
N LYS A 274 -42.87 -11.15 31.08
CA LYS A 274 -44.19 -11.63 31.52
C LYS A 274 -44.25 -13.14 31.39
N SER A 275 -44.84 -13.81 32.38
CA SER A 275 -45.04 -15.25 32.36
C SER A 275 -45.81 -15.69 31.12
N ARG A 276 -45.28 -16.66 30.38
CA ARG A 276 -45.90 -17.15 29.15
C ARG A 276 -45.60 -18.61 28.91
N SER A 277 -46.48 -19.26 28.16
CA SER A 277 -46.29 -20.63 27.70
C SER A 277 -46.09 -20.61 26.19
N VAL A 278 -45.00 -21.20 25.71
CA VAL A 278 -44.68 -21.25 24.28
C VAL A 278 -44.74 -22.70 23.84
N LYS A 279 -45.37 -23.02 22.71
CA LYS A 279 -45.36 -24.39 22.24
C LYS A 279 -43.96 -24.76 21.74
N ARG A 280 -43.53 -26.00 21.95
CA ARG A 280 -42.22 -26.46 21.46
C ARG A 280 -42.09 -26.42 19.94
N GLU A 281 -43.20 -26.59 19.21
CA GLU A 281 -43.25 -26.43 17.74
C GLU A 281 -42.86 -25.01 17.30
N ASP A 282 -43.30 -23.99 18.04
CA ASP A 282 -42.98 -22.58 17.79
C ASP A 282 -41.51 -22.24 18.12
N LEU A 283 -40.85 -23.09 18.93
CA LEU A 283 -39.43 -22.97 19.29
C LEU A 283 -38.50 -23.69 18.29
N GLY A 284 -39.04 -24.50 17.38
CA GLY A 284 -38.26 -25.18 16.35
C GLY A 284 -37.31 -26.28 16.85
N VAL A 285 -37.52 -26.82 18.06
CA VAL A 285 -36.68 -27.86 18.67
C VAL A 285 -37.50 -29.12 18.97
N THR A 286 -37.11 -30.27 18.40
CA THR A 286 -37.70 -31.59 18.73
C THR A 286 -36.75 -32.34 19.65
N VAL A 287 -37.09 -32.47 20.94
CA VAL A 287 -36.32 -33.29 21.90
C VAL A 287 -37.04 -34.62 22.11
N THR A 288 -36.39 -35.73 21.73
CA THR A 288 -36.90 -37.09 21.92
C THR A 288 -36.24 -37.71 23.15
N ILE A 289 -37.01 -37.96 24.22
CA ILE A 289 -36.50 -38.59 25.44
C ILE A 289 -36.74 -40.10 25.35
N ARG A 290 -35.65 -40.88 25.29
CA ARG A 290 -35.70 -42.34 25.41
C ARG A 290 -36.20 -42.71 26.81
N ARG A 291 -37.16 -43.64 26.88
CA ARG A 291 -37.65 -44.17 28.16
C ARG A 291 -37.47 -45.67 28.17
N PHE A 292 -37.19 -46.21 29.35
CA PHE A 292 -37.14 -47.64 29.60
C PHE A 292 -38.15 -48.00 30.68
N GLY A 293 -38.83 -49.14 30.51
CA GLY A 293 -39.73 -49.71 31.51
C GLY A 293 -38.94 -50.26 32.70
N LYS A 294 -39.64 -50.58 33.80
CA LYS A 294 -39.04 -51.12 35.03
C LYS A 294 -38.27 -52.45 34.82
N ASN A 295 -38.55 -53.11 33.71
CA ASN A 295 -37.98 -54.37 33.23
C ASN A 295 -36.91 -54.17 32.14
N GLY A 296 -36.41 -52.94 31.95
CA GLY A 296 -35.32 -52.61 31.03
C GLY A 296 -35.69 -52.53 29.55
N LYS A 297 -36.95 -52.82 29.19
CA LYS A 297 -37.43 -52.74 27.81
C LYS A 297 -37.65 -51.29 27.39
N GLU A 298 -37.10 -50.87 26.25
CA GLU A 298 -37.28 -49.51 25.73
C GLU A 298 -38.76 -49.26 25.41
N LEU A 299 -39.31 -48.18 25.98
CA LEU A 299 -40.67 -47.73 25.77
C LEU A 299 -40.72 -46.77 24.57
N ALA A 300 -41.92 -46.58 24.01
CA ALA A 300 -42.14 -45.53 23.03
C ALA A 300 -41.65 -44.18 23.58
N PRO A 301 -40.87 -43.41 22.80
CA PRO A 301 -40.29 -42.16 23.26
C PRO A 301 -41.38 -41.22 23.75
N TYR A 302 -41.21 -40.68 24.96
CA TYR A 302 -42.16 -39.76 25.54
C TYR A 302 -41.92 -38.37 24.96
N ILE A 303 -42.96 -37.84 24.33
CA ILE A 303 -43.05 -36.42 24.03
C ILE A 303 -43.52 -35.78 25.33
N GLY A 304 -42.65 -35.01 25.98
CA GLY A 304 -42.97 -34.22 27.18
C GLY A 304 -44.16 -33.25 26.98
N PRO A 305 -44.58 -32.49 28.00
CA PRO A 305 -45.64 -31.50 27.83
C PRO A 305 -45.33 -30.59 26.63
N VAL A 306 -46.34 -30.34 25.79
CA VAL A 306 -46.23 -29.71 24.47
C VAL A 306 -45.78 -28.24 24.54
N LYS A 307 -45.80 -27.64 25.72
CA LYS A 307 -45.51 -26.22 25.98
C LYS A 307 -44.38 -26.06 27.00
N GLU A 308 -43.48 -25.13 26.73
CA GLU A 308 -42.46 -24.63 27.65
C GLU A 308 -42.99 -23.40 28.39
N HIS A 309 -42.77 -23.35 29.70
CA HIS A 309 -43.22 -22.27 30.56
C HIS A 309 -42.05 -21.36 30.92
N TYR A 310 -42.22 -20.07 30.68
CA TYR A 310 -41.30 -19.02 31.06
C TYR A 310 -41.95 -18.21 32.19
N GLU A 311 -41.26 -18.05 33.31
CA GLU A 311 -41.73 -17.31 34.47
C GLU A 311 -41.20 -15.89 34.45
N GLU A 312 -42.05 -14.91 34.78
CA GLU A 312 -41.68 -13.50 34.89
C GLU A 312 -40.52 -13.30 35.88
N GLY A 313 -39.51 -12.53 35.46
CA GLY A 313 -38.27 -12.32 36.21
C GLY A 313 -37.24 -13.43 36.12
N ALA A 314 -37.57 -14.59 35.50
CA ALA A 314 -36.57 -15.61 35.20
C ALA A 314 -35.70 -15.18 34.00
N THR A 315 -34.41 -15.53 34.02
CA THR A 315 -33.50 -15.33 32.89
C THR A 315 -33.28 -16.62 32.12
N TYR A 316 -33.13 -16.51 30.80
CA TYR A 316 -32.67 -17.62 29.97
C TYR A 316 -31.68 -17.14 28.92
N SER A 317 -30.77 -18.02 28.53
CA SER A 317 -29.83 -17.77 27.44
C SER A 317 -30.49 -18.10 26.11
N LYS A 318 -30.66 -17.11 25.25
CA LYS A 318 -31.10 -17.32 23.88
C LYS A 318 -29.91 -17.83 23.07
N VAL A 319 -30.07 -19.02 22.51
CA VAL A 319 -29.04 -19.67 21.69
C VAL A 319 -29.58 -19.97 20.29
N LYS A 320 -28.71 -19.90 19.29
CA LYS A 320 -29.04 -20.22 17.90
C LYS A 320 -28.10 -21.27 17.34
N LEU A 321 -28.65 -22.36 16.82
CA LEU A 321 -27.87 -23.37 16.10
C LEU A 321 -27.36 -22.75 14.80
N LYS A 322 -26.04 -22.61 14.66
CA LYS A 322 -25.41 -22.05 13.46
C LYS A 322 -24.43 -23.07 12.87
N PRO A 323 -24.34 -23.19 11.53
CA PRO A 323 -23.32 -24.02 10.90
C PRO A 323 -21.91 -23.48 11.22
N PHE A 324 -20.92 -24.36 11.07
CA PHE A 324 -19.52 -23.95 11.12
C PHE A 324 -19.21 -22.98 9.96
N ASN A 325 -18.67 -21.81 10.27
CA ASN A 325 -18.18 -20.88 9.27
C ASN A 325 -16.65 -20.98 9.17
N PRO A 326 -16.10 -21.64 8.13
CA PRO A 326 -14.66 -21.80 7.95
C PRO A 326 -13.93 -20.48 7.65
N GLY A 327 -14.65 -19.40 7.30
CA GLY A 327 -14.08 -18.05 7.16
C GLY A 327 -13.94 -17.30 8.50
N SER A 328 -14.58 -17.78 9.58
CA SER A 328 -14.55 -17.14 10.90
C SER A 328 -13.39 -17.68 11.73
N ARG A 329 -12.40 -16.82 12.04
CA ARG A 329 -11.27 -17.21 12.91
C ARG A 329 -11.73 -17.65 14.30
N HIS A 330 -12.80 -17.03 14.81
CA HIS A 330 -13.41 -17.39 16.07
C HIS A 330 -14.01 -18.80 16.03
N ASP A 331 -14.73 -19.14 14.96
CA ASP A 331 -15.32 -20.48 14.77
C ASP A 331 -14.22 -21.55 14.72
N ILE A 332 -13.17 -21.30 13.94
CA ILE A 332 -12.02 -22.20 13.82
C ILE A 332 -11.40 -22.42 15.20
N ALA A 333 -11.07 -21.33 15.92
CA ALA A 333 -10.46 -21.42 17.23
C ALA A 333 -11.33 -22.21 18.20
N ASN A 334 -12.64 -21.94 18.21
CA ASN A 334 -13.59 -22.61 19.08
C ASN A 334 -13.65 -24.12 18.78
N ARG A 335 -13.83 -24.52 17.51
CA ARG A 335 -13.91 -25.95 17.14
C ARG A 335 -12.62 -26.71 17.40
N LEU A 336 -11.46 -26.12 17.13
CA LEU A 336 -10.17 -26.73 17.44
C LEU A 336 -9.97 -26.90 18.96
N GLN A 337 -10.39 -25.93 19.78
CA GLN A 337 -10.33 -26.05 21.25
C GLN A 337 -11.29 -27.12 21.77
N THR A 338 -12.56 -27.08 21.34
CA THR A 338 -13.62 -27.95 21.88
C THR A 338 -13.49 -29.40 21.43
N LEU A 339 -13.18 -29.65 20.15
CA LEU A 339 -13.19 -31.01 19.60
C LEU A 339 -11.80 -31.67 19.63
N TYR A 340 -10.75 -30.88 19.48
CA TYR A 340 -9.38 -31.37 19.38
C TYR A 340 -8.52 -31.04 20.62
N GLY A 341 -9.10 -30.37 21.63
CA GLY A 341 -8.38 -29.98 22.84
C GLY A 341 -7.21 -29.02 22.58
N TRP A 342 -7.26 -28.28 21.46
CA TRP A 342 -6.21 -27.32 21.13
C TRP A 342 -6.07 -26.27 22.23
N LYS A 343 -4.82 -25.94 22.61
CA LYS A 343 -4.52 -24.89 23.59
C LYS A 343 -3.75 -23.77 22.88
N PRO A 344 -4.39 -22.62 22.58
CA PRO A 344 -3.73 -21.50 21.92
C PRO A 344 -2.55 -20.99 22.75
N LYS A 345 -1.44 -20.66 22.07
CA LYS A 345 -0.24 -20.08 22.69
C LYS A 345 -0.12 -18.57 22.44
N GLU A 346 -0.76 -18.10 21.38
CA GLU A 346 -0.76 -16.71 20.95
C GLU A 346 -2.20 -16.19 20.87
N PHE A 347 -2.36 -14.94 21.25
CA PHE A 347 -3.62 -14.21 21.26
C PHE A 347 -3.43 -12.89 20.53
N THR A 348 -4.48 -12.40 19.90
CA THR A 348 -4.54 -11.07 19.30
C THR A 348 -4.70 -10.00 20.38
N ASP A 349 -4.57 -8.73 20.01
CA ASP A 349 -4.66 -7.59 20.94
C ASP A 349 -6.02 -7.49 21.64
N ASP A 350 -7.07 -8.07 21.04
CA ASP A 350 -8.42 -8.18 21.59
C ASP A 350 -8.62 -9.41 22.52
N GLY A 351 -7.55 -10.18 22.77
CA GLY A 351 -7.56 -11.36 23.63
C GLY A 351 -8.11 -12.63 22.97
N SER A 352 -8.50 -12.60 21.69
CA SER A 352 -8.96 -13.81 20.99
C SER A 352 -7.79 -14.71 20.55
N PRO A 353 -7.98 -16.04 20.47
CA PRO A 353 -6.93 -16.94 19.99
C PRO A 353 -6.48 -16.59 18.57
N LYS A 354 -5.18 -16.44 18.38
CA LYS A 354 -4.62 -16.16 17.05
C LYS A 354 -4.71 -17.43 16.19
N VAL A 355 -5.42 -17.34 15.07
CA VAL A 355 -5.54 -18.41 14.07
C VAL A 355 -5.10 -17.87 12.73
N ASP A 356 -3.83 -18.09 12.39
CA ASP A 356 -3.25 -17.74 11.10
C ASP A 356 -2.74 -18.98 10.35
N GLU A 357 -2.16 -18.76 9.17
CA GLU A 357 -1.61 -19.81 8.32
C GLU A 357 -0.47 -20.57 9.01
N GLU A 358 0.37 -19.89 9.81
CA GLU A 358 1.50 -20.50 10.53
C GLU A 358 1.02 -21.42 11.66
N VAL A 359 0.06 -20.94 12.47
CA VAL A 359 -0.58 -21.72 13.52
C VAL A 359 -1.19 -22.97 12.91
N LEU A 360 -2.03 -22.85 11.88
CA LEU A 360 -2.71 -24.00 11.27
C LEU A 360 -1.73 -25.01 10.66
N LYS A 361 -0.65 -24.54 10.01
CA LYS A 361 0.39 -25.40 9.44
C LYS A 361 1.14 -26.20 10.51
N GLY A 362 1.28 -25.66 11.72
CA GLY A 362 1.91 -26.33 12.86
C GLY A 362 1.02 -27.34 13.59
N LEU A 363 -0.30 -27.33 13.35
CA LEU A 363 -1.22 -28.25 14.00
C LEU A 363 -1.26 -29.61 13.29
N LYS A 364 -1.27 -30.69 14.08
CA LYS A 364 -1.32 -32.06 13.58
C LYS A 364 -2.75 -32.60 13.36
N PHE A 365 -3.76 -31.76 13.53
CA PHE A 365 -5.17 -32.16 13.37
C PHE A 365 -5.54 -32.31 11.88
N PRO A 366 -6.29 -33.36 11.49
CA PRO A 366 -6.74 -33.51 10.10
C PRO A 366 -7.47 -32.27 9.57
N ALA A 367 -8.38 -31.72 10.38
CA ALA A 367 -9.13 -30.52 10.04
C ALA A 367 -8.24 -29.27 9.82
N ALA A 368 -7.07 -29.18 10.47
CA ALA A 368 -6.18 -28.03 10.32
C ALA A 368 -5.61 -27.93 8.90
N LYS A 369 -5.31 -29.06 8.24
CA LYS A 369 -4.85 -29.08 6.84
C LYS A 369 -5.93 -28.59 5.88
N VAL A 370 -7.18 -29.04 6.09
CA VAL A 370 -8.34 -28.64 5.29
C VAL A 370 -8.63 -27.15 5.48
N LEU A 371 -8.58 -26.65 6.71
CA LEU A 371 -8.74 -25.23 7.04
C LEU A 371 -7.64 -24.36 6.42
N PHE A 372 -6.38 -24.79 6.52
CA PHE A 372 -5.26 -24.10 5.89
C PHE A 372 -5.49 -23.95 4.39
N ARG A 373 -5.90 -25.04 3.71
CA ARG A 373 -6.22 -25.02 2.30
C ARG A 373 -7.42 -24.12 1.99
N TYR A 374 -8.50 -24.19 2.77
CA TYR A 374 -9.68 -23.36 2.60
C TYR A 374 -9.35 -21.86 2.67
N LEU A 375 -8.57 -21.43 3.67
CA LEU A 375 -8.22 -20.02 3.85
C LEU A 375 -7.32 -19.49 2.72
N LEU A 376 -6.42 -20.34 2.21
CA LEU A 376 -5.63 -20.03 1.03
C LEU A 376 -6.53 -19.80 -0.21
N ILE A 377 -7.48 -20.70 -0.45
CA ILE A 377 -8.44 -20.58 -1.57
C ILE A 377 -9.31 -19.33 -1.40
N GLN A 378 -9.84 -19.10 -0.19
CA GLN A 378 -10.64 -17.91 0.13
C GLN A 378 -9.85 -16.62 -0.13
N LYS A 379 -8.56 -16.59 0.22
CA LYS A 379 -7.68 -15.44 -0.06
C LYS A 379 -7.51 -15.21 -1.57
N ARG A 380 -7.30 -16.27 -2.37
CA ARG A 380 -7.19 -16.16 -3.83
C ARG A 380 -8.49 -15.65 -4.46
N ILE A 381 -9.63 -16.20 -4.05
CA ILE A 381 -10.95 -15.74 -4.49
C ILE A 381 -11.19 -14.27 -4.11
N GLY A 382 -10.79 -13.88 -2.89
CA GLY A 382 -10.88 -12.50 -2.43
C GLY A 382 -10.05 -11.53 -3.28
N GLN A 383 -8.83 -11.91 -3.66
CA GLN A 383 -7.97 -11.11 -4.55
C GLN A 383 -8.52 -11.05 -5.99
N LEU A 384 -9.07 -12.16 -6.49
CA LEU A 384 -9.52 -12.28 -7.88
C LEU A 384 -10.88 -11.62 -8.13
N ALA A 385 -11.90 -11.92 -7.31
CA ALA A 385 -13.30 -11.63 -7.64
C ALA A 385 -14.13 -11.02 -6.48
N GLU A 386 -14.07 -11.60 -5.28
CA GLU A 386 -15.09 -11.32 -4.25
C GLU A 386 -14.72 -10.15 -3.34
N GLY A 387 -13.42 -9.91 -3.13
CA GLY A 387 -12.93 -8.84 -2.26
C GLY A 387 -13.34 -7.45 -2.72
N LYS A 388 -13.32 -6.48 -1.80
CA LYS A 388 -13.70 -5.10 -2.11
C LYS A 388 -12.85 -4.52 -3.24
N GLU A 389 -11.55 -4.77 -3.21
CA GLU A 389 -10.56 -4.33 -4.19
C GLU A 389 -10.09 -5.50 -5.07
N ALA A 390 -11.01 -6.40 -5.45
CA ALA A 390 -10.71 -7.56 -6.28
C ALA A 390 -10.36 -7.16 -7.72
N TRP A 391 -9.43 -7.88 -8.36
CA TRP A 391 -8.94 -7.55 -9.71
C TRP A 391 -10.05 -7.36 -10.73
N LEU A 392 -11.02 -8.28 -10.80
CA LEU A 392 -12.15 -8.21 -11.73
C LEU A 392 -13.01 -6.93 -11.57
N LYS A 393 -13.05 -6.33 -10.37
CA LYS A 393 -13.81 -5.09 -10.12
C LYS A 393 -13.07 -3.83 -10.59
N HIS A 394 -11.78 -3.96 -10.91
CA HIS A 394 -10.92 -2.87 -11.36
C HIS A 394 -10.53 -2.96 -12.82
N VAL A 395 -11.03 -3.95 -13.56
CA VAL A 395 -10.84 -4.03 -15.00
C VAL A 395 -11.69 -2.96 -15.70
N ARG A 396 -11.04 -2.15 -16.53
CA ARG A 396 -11.67 -1.16 -17.41
C ARG A 396 -11.00 -1.29 -18.76
N ASN A 397 -11.79 -1.51 -19.82
CA ASN A 397 -11.28 -1.69 -21.18
C ASN A 397 -10.19 -2.79 -21.27
N GLY A 398 -10.39 -3.91 -20.59
CA GLY A 398 -9.45 -5.04 -20.56
C GLY A 398 -8.16 -4.79 -19.76
N ARG A 399 -8.08 -3.70 -18.99
CA ARG A 399 -6.88 -3.29 -18.23
C ARG A 399 -7.19 -2.96 -16.77
N ILE A 400 -6.25 -3.24 -15.88
CA ILE A 400 -6.31 -2.86 -14.46
C ILE A 400 -5.44 -1.63 -14.23
N HIS A 401 -6.02 -0.61 -13.59
CA HIS A 401 -5.36 0.68 -13.36
C HIS A 401 -5.05 0.86 -11.87
N GLY A 402 -4.15 0.03 -11.34
CA GLY A 402 -3.75 0.06 -9.94
C GLY A 402 -3.07 1.38 -9.55
N GLN A 403 -3.51 1.99 -8.45
CA GLN A 403 -2.98 3.26 -7.94
C GLN A 403 -1.67 3.05 -7.19
N VAL A 404 -0.74 3.99 -7.35
CA VAL A 404 0.59 3.96 -6.74
C VAL A 404 0.88 5.31 -6.05
N ASN A 405 1.05 5.26 -4.73
CA ASN A 405 1.69 6.37 -4.03
C ASN A 405 3.21 6.15 -4.11
N THR A 406 3.89 6.97 -4.90
CA THR A 406 5.32 6.86 -5.20
C THR A 406 6.20 6.95 -3.96
N ASN A 407 5.75 7.60 -2.89
CA ASN A 407 6.49 7.72 -1.64
C ASN A 407 5.59 7.45 -0.42
N GLY A 408 4.87 6.33 -0.46
CA GLY A 408 3.88 5.98 0.56
C GLY A 408 4.43 5.39 1.86
N ALA A 409 5.62 4.78 1.83
CA ALA A 409 6.27 4.25 3.03
C ALA A 409 7.32 5.23 3.59
N VAL A 410 7.58 5.15 4.89
CA VAL A 410 8.61 5.97 5.58
C VAL A 410 10.03 5.77 5.04
N THR A 411 10.30 4.63 4.39
CA THR A 411 11.58 4.32 3.74
C THR A 411 11.70 4.95 2.34
N GLY A 412 10.61 5.51 1.82
CA GLY A 412 10.51 6.01 0.46
C GLY A 412 10.08 4.97 -0.57
N ARG A 413 9.71 3.75 -0.15
CA ARG A 413 9.08 2.75 -1.03
C ARG A 413 7.71 3.22 -1.50
N MET A 414 7.35 2.77 -2.72
CA MET A 414 6.02 2.92 -3.26
C MET A 414 5.02 2.06 -2.48
N THR A 415 3.76 2.50 -2.42
CA THR A 415 2.64 1.68 -1.91
C THR A 415 1.54 1.61 -2.97
N HIS A 416 0.92 0.44 -3.11
CA HIS A 416 -0.03 0.15 -4.18
C HIS A 416 -1.44 -0.09 -3.63
N SER A 417 -2.46 0.31 -4.37
CA SER A 417 -3.87 0.14 -3.95
C SER A 417 -4.84 0.18 -5.12
N LYS A 418 -6.05 -0.34 -4.93
CA LYS A 418 -7.18 -0.28 -5.88
C LYS A 418 -6.89 -0.79 -7.31
N PRO A 419 -6.42 -2.04 -7.49
CA PRO A 419 -6.05 -3.02 -6.46
C PRO A 419 -4.55 -2.93 -6.12
N ASN A 420 -4.13 -3.61 -5.05
CA ASN A 420 -2.71 -3.67 -4.69
C ASN A 420 -1.96 -4.62 -5.63
N MET A 421 -1.36 -4.07 -6.69
CA MET A 421 -0.59 -4.82 -7.70
C MET A 421 0.69 -5.46 -7.15
N ALA A 422 1.27 -4.92 -6.07
CA ALA A 422 2.46 -5.49 -5.42
C ALA A 422 2.15 -6.73 -4.56
N GLN A 423 0.89 -7.17 -4.49
CA GLN A 423 0.45 -8.36 -3.74
C GLN A 423 -0.09 -9.48 -4.63
N VAL A 424 0.16 -9.42 -5.94
CA VAL A 424 -0.08 -10.56 -6.83
C VAL A 424 0.79 -11.73 -6.34
N PRO A 425 0.21 -12.91 -6.05
CA PRO A 425 0.97 -14.03 -5.50
C PRO A 425 2.13 -14.42 -6.41
N SER A 426 3.29 -14.75 -5.83
CA SER A 426 4.45 -15.18 -6.61
C SER A 426 4.18 -16.47 -7.37
N GLY A 427 4.83 -16.69 -8.52
CA GLY A 427 4.62 -17.90 -9.34
C GLY A 427 4.83 -19.22 -8.59
N ARG A 428 5.66 -19.21 -7.54
CA ARG A 428 5.96 -20.37 -6.67
C ARG A 428 4.90 -20.61 -5.59
N ALA A 429 4.06 -19.62 -5.29
CA ALA A 429 2.98 -19.77 -4.34
C ALA A 429 1.84 -20.60 -4.97
N PRO A 430 1.04 -21.32 -4.18
CA PRO A 430 -0.13 -22.02 -4.71
C PRO A 430 -1.06 -21.06 -5.49
N PHE A 431 -1.46 -21.46 -6.70
CA PHE A 431 -2.20 -20.66 -7.67
C PHE A 431 -1.53 -19.37 -8.14
N GLY A 432 -0.26 -19.15 -7.77
CA GLY A 432 0.43 -17.92 -8.09
C GLY A 432 0.79 -17.83 -9.57
N HIS A 433 1.21 -18.94 -10.17
CA HIS A 433 1.40 -19.03 -11.62
C HIS A 433 0.10 -18.69 -12.36
N GLU A 434 -1.01 -19.36 -12.03
CA GLU A 434 -2.30 -19.07 -12.67
C GLU A 434 -2.77 -17.63 -12.43
N CYS A 435 -2.46 -17.01 -11.28
CA CYS A 435 -2.75 -15.60 -11.04
C CYS A 435 -1.88 -14.66 -11.90
N ARG A 436 -0.59 -14.94 -12.06
CA ARG A 436 0.32 -14.11 -12.87
C ARG A 436 0.06 -14.25 -14.36
N GLU A 437 -0.38 -15.41 -14.83
CA GLU A 437 -0.81 -15.61 -16.22
C GLU A 437 -1.98 -14.72 -16.64
N LEU A 438 -2.76 -14.21 -15.68
CA LEU A 438 -3.87 -13.28 -15.96
C LEU A 438 -3.38 -11.90 -16.38
N PHE A 439 -2.16 -11.51 -16.01
CA PHE A 439 -1.58 -10.21 -16.35
C PHE A 439 -0.71 -10.39 -17.59
N MET A 440 -1.16 -9.86 -18.72
CA MET A 440 -0.62 -10.17 -20.05
C MET A 440 -0.16 -8.93 -20.81
N ALA A 441 0.62 -9.13 -21.87
CA ALA A 441 0.84 -8.12 -22.90
C ALA A 441 -0.31 -8.13 -23.91
N THR A 442 -0.59 -6.98 -24.53
CA THR A 442 -1.53 -6.86 -25.65
C THR A 442 -0.93 -7.41 -26.95
N ALA A 443 -1.78 -7.64 -27.96
CA ALA A 443 -1.35 -8.22 -29.23
C ALA A 443 -0.25 -7.37 -29.91
N GLY A 444 0.79 -8.04 -30.41
CA GLY A 444 1.97 -7.38 -31.02
C GLY A 444 3.00 -6.87 -30.01
N LYS A 445 2.78 -7.11 -28.71
CA LYS A 445 3.67 -6.73 -27.62
C LYS A 445 4.08 -7.93 -26.76
N LEU A 446 5.20 -7.78 -26.05
CA LEU A 446 5.65 -8.65 -24.98
C LEU A 446 5.71 -7.88 -23.66
N LEU A 447 5.63 -8.62 -22.56
CA LEU A 447 6.10 -8.14 -21.28
C LEU A 447 7.63 -8.30 -21.21
N VAL A 448 8.28 -7.28 -20.68
CA VAL A 448 9.67 -7.30 -20.26
C VAL A 448 9.66 -7.08 -18.75
N GLY A 449 9.98 -8.14 -18.01
CA GLY A 449 10.15 -8.09 -16.57
C GLY A 449 11.63 -7.89 -16.26
N CYS A 450 11.97 -6.92 -15.41
CA CYS A 450 13.36 -6.69 -14.98
C CYS A 450 13.43 -6.50 -13.46
N ASP A 451 14.22 -7.34 -12.79
CA ASP A 451 14.43 -7.31 -11.35
C ASP A 451 15.88 -6.95 -10.98
N ALA A 452 16.05 -6.28 -9.85
CA ALA A 452 17.37 -6.00 -9.28
C ALA A 452 17.90 -7.21 -8.52
N ASP A 453 19.04 -7.73 -8.97
CA ASP A 453 19.64 -8.92 -8.39
C ASP A 453 20.16 -8.66 -6.97
N ALA A 454 19.55 -9.31 -5.99
CA ALA A 454 19.95 -9.25 -4.58
C ALA A 454 20.11 -7.81 -4.04
N LEU A 455 19.24 -6.88 -4.45
CA LEU A 455 19.34 -5.45 -4.17
C LEU A 455 19.66 -5.12 -2.70
N GLU A 456 18.86 -5.64 -1.76
CA GLU A 456 19.04 -5.35 -0.32
C GLU A 456 20.37 -5.86 0.23
N LEU A 457 20.90 -6.94 -0.36
CA LEU A 457 22.20 -7.49 0.03
C LEU A 457 23.34 -6.66 -0.54
N ARG A 458 23.23 -6.22 -1.80
CA ARG A 458 24.20 -5.31 -2.42
C ARG A 458 24.23 -3.98 -1.66
N ASP A 459 23.07 -3.49 -1.22
CA ASP A 459 22.95 -2.32 -0.34
C ASP A 459 23.69 -2.51 0.98
N LEU A 460 23.46 -3.65 1.64
CA LEU A 460 24.17 -3.97 2.87
C LEU A 460 25.68 -3.97 2.67
N ALA A 461 26.16 -4.64 1.61
CA ALA A 461 27.57 -4.71 1.28
C ALA A 461 28.17 -3.34 0.98
N GLY A 462 27.47 -2.49 0.22
CA GLY A 462 27.91 -1.15 -0.13
C GLY A 462 28.06 -0.22 1.09
N TYR A 463 27.18 -0.36 2.09
CA TYR A 463 27.33 0.34 3.37
C TYR A 463 28.44 -0.24 4.25
N MET A 464 28.56 -1.58 4.31
CA MET A 464 29.60 -2.26 5.09
C MET A 464 31.01 -1.99 4.57
N ALA A 465 31.17 -1.70 3.28
CA ALA A 465 32.45 -1.40 2.64
C ALA A 465 33.24 -0.26 3.31
N ALA A 466 32.57 0.66 4.00
CA ALA A 466 33.25 1.70 4.79
C ALA A 466 33.98 1.16 6.05
N TYR A 467 33.69 -0.08 6.46
CA TYR A 467 34.18 -0.70 7.70
C TYR A 467 35.04 -1.95 7.46
N ASP A 468 34.92 -2.60 6.30
CA ASP A 468 35.71 -3.79 5.92
C ASP A 468 36.52 -3.63 4.62
N GLY A 469 36.52 -2.43 4.02
CA GLY A 469 37.25 -2.18 2.76
C GLY A 469 36.66 -2.92 1.55
N GLY A 470 35.41 -3.37 1.61
CA GLY A 470 34.73 -4.07 0.51
C GLY A 470 34.87 -5.60 0.55
N ALA A 471 35.40 -6.18 1.64
CA ALA A 471 35.52 -7.63 1.78
C ALA A 471 34.17 -8.35 1.63
N TYR A 472 33.10 -7.80 2.21
CA TYR A 472 31.76 -8.38 2.07
C TYR A 472 31.19 -8.24 0.65
N ILE A 473 31.56 -7.21 -0.11
CA ILE A 473 31.17 -7.06 -1.53
C ILE A 473 31.70 -8.25 -2.34
N LYS A 474 32.96 -8.63 -2.13
CA LYS A 474 33.57 -9.79 -2.79
C LYS A 474 32.78 -11.07 -2.52
N THR A 475 32.42 -11.30 -1.26
CA THR A 475 31.57 -12.44 -0.86
C THR A 475 30.20 -12.44 -1.53
N VAL A 476 29.59 -11.25 -1.69
CA VAL A 476 28.26 -11.10 -2.30
C VAL A 476 28.29 -11.32 -3.81
N LEU A 477 29.30 -10.79 -4.51
CA LEU A 477 29.35 -10.81 -5.97
C LEU A 477 30.07 -12.03 -6.55
N GLU A 478 31.07 -12.57 -5.85
CA GLU A 478 31.94 -13.64 -6.35
C GLU A 478 31.74 -14.97 -5.61
N GLY A 479 31.02 -14.96 -4.48
CA GLY A 479 30.82 -16.14 -3.65
C GLY A 479 30.01 -17.22 -4.35
N LYS A 480 30.48 -18.47 -4.26
CA LYS A 480 29.84 -19.64 -4.86
C LYS A 480 29.41 -20.64 -3.79
N LYS A 481 28.28 -21.29 -4.02
CA LYS A 481 27.73 -22.28 -3.09
C LYS A 481 28.61 -23.52 -3.04
N GLU A 482 29.11 -23.93 -4.20
CA GLU A 482 29.93 -25.11 -4.44
C GLU A 482 31.28 -25.00 -3.71
N ASP A 483 31.84 -23.80 -3.69
CA ASP A 483 33.10 -23.49 -3.02
C ASP A 483 32.90 -23.19 -1.52
N GLY A 484 31.65 -23.14 -1.06
CA GLY A 484 31.30 -22.77 0.32
C GLY A 484 31.71 -21.33 0.70
N THR A 485 31.89 -20.47 -0.30
CA THR A 485 32.29 -19.07 -0.19
C THR A 485 31.10 -18.11 -0.29
N ASP A 486 29.92 -18.57 -0.72
CA ASP A 486 28.71 -17.74 -0.72
C ASP A 486 28.34 -17.26 0.70
N MET A 487 27.64 -16.12 0.76
CA MET A 487 27.31 -15.50 2.04
C MET A 487 26.44 -16.39 2.94
N HIS A 488 25.53 -17.19 2.37
CA HIS A 488 24.60 -17.98 3.16
C HIS A 488 25.29 -19.14 3.84
N THR A 489 26.30 -19.71 3.18
CA THR A 489 27.16 -20.77 3.70
C THR A 489 28.08 -20.21 4.78
N GLN A 490 28.62 -19.00 4.60
CA GLN A 490 29.37 -18.32 5.65
C GLN A 490 28.49 -17.99 6.86
N ASN A 491 27.28 -17.49 6.64
CA ASN A 491 26.30 -17.21 7.70
C ASN A 491 25.90 -18.49 8.44
N ALA A 492 25.72 -19.61 7.73
CA ALA A 492 25.43 -20.92 8.29
C ALA A 492 26.55 -21.40 9.23
N LYS A 493 27.82 -21.26 8.81
CA LYS A 493 28.99 -21.54 9.68
C LYS A 493 29.00 -20.67 10.94
N ALA A 494 28.70 -19.37 10.81
CA ALA A 494 28.66 -18.45 11.95
C ALA A 494 27.50 -18.74 12.93
N LEU A 495 26.36 -19.19 12.42
CA LEU A 495 25.17 -19.49 13.21
C LEU A 495 25.18 -20.90 13.80
N GLY A 496 25.88 -21.84 13.15
CA GLY A 496 25.89 -23.27 13.48
C GLY A 496 24.63 -24.00 12.99
N CYS A 497 24.10 -23.62 11.82
CA CYS A 497 22.91 -24.22 11.21
C CYS A 497 23.13 -24.56 9.73
N ASP A 498 22.13 -25.12 9.07
CA ASP A 498 22.16 -25.33 7.61
C ASP A 498 21.96 -24.00 6.85
N ARG A 499 22.27 -24.03 5.55
CA ARG A 499 22.25 -22.85 4.67
C ARG A 499 20.86 -22.22 4.53
N ASP A 500 19.79 -23.02 4.49
CA ASP A 500 18.43 -22.51 4.26
C ASP A 500 17.87 -21.87 5.53
N THR A 501 18.18 -22.46 6.68
CA THR A 501 17.94 -21.84 7.99
C THR A 501 18.72 -20.54 8.12
N ALA A 502 20.00 -20.51 7.75
CA ALA A 502 20.82 -19.29 7.81
C ALA A 502 20.29 -18.18 6.89
N LYS A 503 19.82 -18.53 5.68
CA LYS A 503 19.16 -17.59 4.77
C LYS A 503 17.92 -16.97 5.40
N THR A 504 17.02 -17.81 5.93
CA THR A 504 15.78 -17.37 6.59
C THR A 504 16.10 -16.48 7.79
N TRP A 505 17.08 -16.88 8.60
CA TRP A 505 17.53 -16.14 9.77
C TRP A 505 18.11 -14.78 9.42
N PHE A 506 18.95 -14.70 8.37
CA PHE A 506 19.60 -13.47 7.91
C PHE A 506 18.59 -12.42 7.48
N TYR A 507 17.64 -12.78 6.62
CA TYR A 507 16.59 -11.84 6.19
C TYR A 507 15.70 -11.43 7.36
N ALA A 508 15.32 -12.37 8.23
CA ALA A 508 14.59 -12.05 9.45
C ALA A 508 15.35 -11.05 10.34
N PHE A 509 16.67 -11.22 10.49
CA PHE A 509 17.53 -10.32 11.24
C PHE A 509 17.61 -8.92 10.61
N ILE A 510 17.82 -8.81 9.29
CA ILE A 510 17.90 -7.52 8.58
C ILE A 510 16.59 -6.75 8.66
N TYR A 511 15.45 -7.44 8.56
CA TYR A 511 14.14 -6.84 8.73
C TYR A 511 13.77 -6.54 10.18
N GLY A 512 14.70 -6.71 11.12
CA GLY A 512 14.52 -6.31 12.50
C GLY A 512 13.72 -7.31 13.33
N SER A 513 13.77 -8.61 13.03
CA SER A 513 13.17 -9.63 13.90
C SER A 513 13.77 -9.58 15.31
N GLY A 514 12.90 -9.73 16.31
CA GLY A 514 13.30 -9.86 17.71
C GLY A 514 13.96 -11.21 18.01
N ASP A 515 14.68 -11.27 19.13
CA ASP A 515 15.48 -12.45 19.50
C ASP A 515 14.65 -13.73 19.67
N PHE A 516 13.39 -13.63 20.10
CA PHE A 516 12.49 -14.78 20.16
C PHE A 516 12.28 -15.42 18.77
N ASN A 517 11.93 -14.61 17.76
CA ASN A 517 11.71 -15.11 16.41
C ASN A 517 12.99 -15.70 15.81
N LEU A 518 14.13 -15.04 16.05
CA LEU A 518 15.44 -15.56 15.62
C LEU A 518 15.77 -16.92 16.26
N GLY A 519 15.38 -17.13 17.52
CA GLY A 519 15.50 -18.44 18.18
C GLY A 519 14.57 -19.50 17.58
N CYS A 520 13.33 -19.13 17.24
CA CYS A 520 12.37 -20.02 16.57
C CYS A 520 12.89 -20.49 15.21
N ILE A 521 13.45 -19.58 14.41
CA ILE A 521 14.01 -19.91 13.08
C ILE A 521 15.14 -20.94 13.19
N LEU A 522 15.94 -20.89 14.26
CA LEU A 522 17.00 -21.87 14.53
C LEU A 522 16.48 -23.24 15.02
N GLY A 523 15.16 -23.45 15.05
CA GLY A 523 14.55 -24.70 15.50
C GLY A 523 14.64 -24.92 17.01
N VAL A 524 14.97 -23.89 17.80
CA VAL A 524 15.08 -24.04 19.25
C VAL A 524 13.69 -24.16 19.85
N THR A 525 13.44 -25.27 20.55
CA THR A 525 12.18 -25.52 21.24
C THR A 525 12.35 -25.42 22.76
N GLY A 526 11.31 -24.94 23.45
CA GLY A 526 11.26 -24.85 24.91
C GLY A 526 10.47 -23.64 25.40
N SER A 527 10.79 -23.15 26.60
CA SER A 527 10.18 -21.94 27.14
C SER A 527 10.52 -20.71 26.31
N LYS A 528 9.66 -19.70 26.32
CA LYS A 528 9.88 -18.42 25.62
C LYS A 528 11.23 -17.79 25.99
N GLN A 529 11.62 -17.91 27.25
CA GLN A 529 12.91 -17.44 27.78
C GLN A 529 14.09 -18.17 27.13
N LYS A 530 14.03 -19.50 27.04
CA LYS A 530 15.08 -20.32 26.40
C LYS A 530 15.25 -19.99 24.92
N ILE A 531 14.14 -19.88 24.20
CA ILE A 531 14.14 -19.53 22.77
C ILE A 531 14.73 -18.14 22.55
N THR A 532 14.30 -17.16 23.36
CA THR A 532 14.81 -15.78 23.29
C THR A 532 16.30 -15.71 23.60
N ALA A 533 16.78 -16.44 24.61
CA ALA A 533 18.20 -16.49 24.96
C ALA A 533 19.05 -17.09 23.82
N ALA A 534 18.56 -18.15 23.16
CA ALA A 534 19.25 -18.75 22.03
C ALA A 534 19.33 -17.80 20.83
N GLY A 535 18.25 -17.09 20.50
CA GLY A 535 18.26 -16.08 19.44
C GLY A 535 19.18 -14.90 19.74
N ARG A 536 19.23 -14.44 21.00
CA ARG A 536 20.19 -13.43 21.45
C ARG A 536 21.64 -13.89 21.29
N ALA A 537 21.94 -15.13 21.71
CA ALA A 537 23.27 -15.71 21.58
C ALA A 537 23.67 -15.86 20.10
N ALA A 538 22.76 -16.32 19.24
CA ALA A 538 22.99 -16.41 17.80
C ALA A 538 23.25 -15.05 17.17
N ARG A 539 22.47 -14.02 17.55
CA ARG A 539 22.71 -12.63 17.13
C ARG A 539 24.11 -12.16 17.51
N ALA A 540 24.52 -12.39 18.76
CA ALA A 540 25.83 -12.01 19.24
C ALA A 540 26.96 -12.73 18.48
N ARG A 541 26.83 -14.04 18.23
CA ARG A 541 27.78 -14.81 17.41
C ARG A 541 27.86 -14.27 15.98
N PHE A 542 26.71 -13.99 15.36
CA PHE A 542 26.62 -13.47 14.01
C PHE A 542 27.30 -12.09 13.87
N LEU A 543 27.01 -11.17 14.79
CA LEU A 543 27.65 -9.84 14.80
C LEU A 543 29.16 -9.91 15.08
N LYS A 544 29.60 -10.87 15.89
CA LYS A 544 31.04 -11.13 16.10
C LYS A 544 31.72 -11.65 14.83
N ALA A 545 31.02 -12.50 14.05
CA ALA A 545 31.51 -13.01 12.77
C ALA A 545 31.51 -11.94 11.66
N LEU A 546 30.67 -10.91 11.77
CA LEU A 546 30.62 -9.77 10.84
C LEU A 546 30.85 -8.42 11.56
N PRO A 547 32.10 -8.10 11.97
CA PRO A 547 32.40 -6.88 12.71
C PRO A 547 31.99 -5.58 11.99
N ALA A 548 32.08 -5.55 10.66
CA ALA A 548 31.64 -4.41 9.85
C ALA A 548 30.13 -4.15 9.95
N LEU A 549 29.33 -5.21 10.04
CA LEU A 549 27.89 -5.10 10.27
C LEU A 549 27.58 -4.54 11.65
N SER A 550 28.31 -4.99 12.68
CA SER A 550 28.18 -4.45 14.04
C SER A 550 28.47 -2.95 14.09
N LYS A 551 29.59 -2.52 13.48
CA LYS A 551 29.97 -1.10 13.38
C LYS A 551 28.94 -0.27 12.62
N LEU A 552 28.41 -0.79 11.51
CA LEU A 552 27.35 -0.12 10.74
C LEU A 552 26.08 0.07 11.58
N ILE A 553 25.61 -0.99 12.28
CA ILE A 553 24.43 -0.91 13.14
C ILE A 553 24.58 0.16 14.22
N GLU A 554 25.73 0.18 14.89
CA GLU A 554 26.02 1.19 15.93
C GLU A 554 26.06 2.61 15.36
N ALA A 555 26.73 2.81 14.22
CA ALA A 555 26.82 4.11 13.58
C ALA A 555 25.45 4.65 13.16
N VAL A 556 24.62 3.79 12.57
CA VAL A 556 23.27 4.13 12.12
C VAL A 556 22.35 4.44 13.30
N LYS A 557 22.38 3.63 14.38
CA LYS A 557 21.63 3.90 15.61
C LYS A 557 22.00 5.26 16.22
N LYS A 558 23.30 5.48 16.43
CA LYS A 558 23.83 6.72 17.00
C LYS A 558 23.42 7.95 16.17
N LYS A 559 23.42 7.82 14.84
CA LYS A 559 23.04 8.91 13.94
C LYS A 559 21.53 9.18 14.00
N ALA A 560 20.70 8.15 14.00
CA ALA A 560 19.25 8.26 14.09
C ALA A 560 18.83 8.90 15.42
N GLU A 561 19.44 8.51 16.55
CA GLU A 561 19.16 9.07 17.88
C GLU A 561 19.62 10.53 17.98
N LYS A 562 20.81 10.85 17.48
CA LYS A 562 21.35 12.23 17.52
C LYS A 562 20.54 13.22 16.70
N ASN A 563 20.10 12.82 15.50
CA ASN A 563 19.51 13.73 14.52
C ASN A 563 17.98 13.62 14.45
N GLY A 564 17.38 12.54 14.95
CA GLY A 564 15.98 12.19 14.72
C GLY A 564 15.69 11.62 13.32
N PHE A 565 16.69 11.57 12.43
CA PHE A 565 16.58 11.05 11.07
C PHE A 565 17.91 10.51 10.53
N LEU A 566 17.82 9.67 9.50
CA LEU A 566 18.95 9.27 8.65
C LEU A 566 18.92 10.01 7.31
N LYS A 567 20.05 10.07 6.61
CA LYS A 567 20.11 10.60 5.25
C LYS A 567 20.06 9.45 4.25
N GLY A 568 19.14 9.52 3.28
CA GLY A 568 19.11 8.63 2.12
C GLY A 568 20.20 8.98 1.10
N LEU A 569 20.34 8.14 0.06
CA LEU A 569 21.38 8.29 -0.98
C LEU A 569 21.30 9.62 -1.75
N ASP A 570 20.09 10.11 -1.99
CA ASP A 570 19.80 11.39 -2.65
C ASP A 570 19.71 12.57 -1.66
N GLY A 571 20.15 12.36 -0.41
CA GLY A 571 20.13 13.38 0.64
C GLY A 571 18.78 13.60 1.34
N ARG A 572 17.72 12.84 1.00
CA ARG A 572 16.44 12.93 1.70
C ARG A 572 16.57 12.60 3.19
N LYS A 573 15.68 13.15 4.02
CA LYS A 573 15.61 12.81 5.45
C LYS A 573 14.67 11.63 5.66
N LEU A 574 15.15 10.59 6.33
CA LEU A 574 14.43 9.36 6.64
C LEU A 574 14.05 9.35 8.11
N THR A 575 12.76 9.45 8.41
CA THR A 575 12.25 9.34 9.78
C THR A 575 12.45 7.91 10.27
N VAL A 576 13.10 7.76 11.43
CA VAL A 576 13.37 6.46 12.04
C VAL A 576 12.46 6.28 13.25
N ARG A 577 11.68 5.21 13.26
CA ARG A 577 10.73 4.90 14.35
C ARG A 577 11.41 4.49 15.65
N SER A 578 12.52 3.76 15.56
CA SER A 578 13.30 3.30 16.70
C SER A 578 14.72 2.93 16.26
N GLY A 579 15.67 2.93 17.20
CA GLY A 579 17.05 2.49 16.91
C GLY A 579 17.12 1.06 16.36
N HIS A 580 16.16 0.20 16.71
CA HIS A 580 16.09 -1.17 16.17
C HIS A 580 15.72 -1.21 14.68
N ALA A 581 14.88 -0.29 14.22
CA ALA A 581 14.46 -0.20 12.82
C ALA A 581 15.47 0.56 11.93
N ALA A 582 16.47 1.22 12.51
CA ALA A 582 17.31 2.19 11.82
C ALA A 582 18.10 1.58 10.63
N LEU A 583 18.71 0.40 10.81
CA LEU A 583 19.41 -0.29 9.72
C LEU A 583 18.44 -0.66 8.59
N ASN A 584 17.30 -1.27 8.93
CA ASN A 584 16.29 -1.65 7.94
C ASN A 584 15.76 -0.44 7.16
N THR A 585 15.51 0.68 7.85
CA THR A 585 15.10 1.93 7.21
C THR A 585 16.15 2.43 6.22
N LEU A 586 17.43 2.36 6.58
CA LEU A 586 18.52 2.77 5.69
C LEU A 586 18.60 1.89 4.44
N LEU A 587 18.60 0.56 4.61
CA LEU A 587 18.72 -0.41 3.51
C LEU A 587 17.52 -0.36 2.56
N GLN A 588 16.30 -0.42 3.09
CA GLN A 588 15.10 -0.34 2.25
C GLN A 588 15.01 0.99 1.52
N SER A 589 15.52 2.07 2.11
CA SER A 589 15.55 3.38 1.45
C SER A 589 16.59 3.44 0.34
N ALA A 590 17.78 2.87 0.56
CA ALA A 590 18.81 2.78 -0.47
C ALA A 590 18.27 2.05 -1.71
N GLY A 591 17.65 0.89 -1.53
CA GLY A 591 17.03 0.14 -2.63
C GLY A 591 15.91 0.93 -3.31
N ALA A 592 15.02 1.56 -2.54
CA ALA A 592 13.93 2.37 -3.10
C ALA A 592 14.44 3.56 -3.93
N ILE A 593 15.47 4.27 -3.46
CA ILE A 593 16.06 5.42 -4.16
C ILE A 593 16.77 4.95 -5.44
N GLN A 594 17.54 3.86 -5.37
CA GLN A 594 18.25 3.32 -6.54
C GLN A 594 17.29 2.83 -7.60
N MET A 595 16.23 2.11 -7.24
CA MET A 595 15.22 1.68 -8.21
C MET A 595 14.43 2.84 -8.79
N LYS A 596 14.12 3.88 -8.00
CA LYS A 596 13.51 5.10 -8.54
C LYS A 596 14.41 5.83 -9.52
N ARG A 597 15.71 5.91 -9.22
CA ARG A 597 16.69 6.51 -10.13
C ARG A 597 16.85 5.68 -11.40
N GLY A 598 16.93 4.37 -11.27
CA GLY A 598 16.97 3.43 -12.40
C GLY A 598 15.74 3.58 -13.30
N LEU A 599 14.55 3.73 -12.71
CA LEU A 599 13.31 3.96 -13.45
C LEU A 599 13.38 5.22 -14.32
N VAL A 600 13.88 6.32 -13.75
CA VAL A 600 14.07 7.58 -14.49
C VAL A 600 15.12 7.44 -15.58
N ILE A 601 16.25 6.80 -15.29
CA ILE A 601 17.32 6.55 -16.28
C ILE A 601 16.77 5.72 -17.44
N LEU A 602 16.04 4.63 -17.14
CA LEU A 602 15.43 3.77 -18.15
C LEU A 602 14.49 4.57 -19.05
N ASP A 603 13.53 5.27 -18.45
CA ASP A 603 12.52 6.02 -19.21
C ASP A 603 13.13 7.09 -20.12
N GLN A 604 14.11 7.84 -19.61
CA GLN A 604 14.81 8.87 -20.38
C GLN A 604 15.67 8.25 -21.50
N THR A 605 16.33 7.13 -21.22
CA THR A 605 17.18 6.44 -22.20
C THR A 605 16.34 5.92 -23.36
N LEU A 606 15.21 5.25 -23.08
CA LEU A 606 14.31 4.75 -24.12
C LEU A 606 13.75 5.90 -24.98
N GLN A 607 13.32 7.01 -24.36
CA GLN A 607 12.88 8.20 -25.09
C GLN A 607 13.99 8.82 -25.95
N SER A 608 15.23 8.85 -25.46
CA SER A 608 16.37 9.36 -26.22
C SER A 608 16.72 8.48 -27.43
N MET A 609 16.37 7.19 -27.38
CA MET A 609 16.46 6.25 -28.51
C MET A 609 15.29 6.39 -29.50
N GLY A 610 14.37 7.33 -29.27
CA GLY A 610 13.19 7.55 -30.12
C GLY A 610 11.99 6.66 -29.80
N LEU A 611 12.04 5.89 -28.70
CA LEU A 611 10.88 5.11 -28.28
C LEU A 611 9.86 6.02 -27.58
N ILE A 612 8.57 5.82 -27.87
CA ILE A 612 7.50 6.71 -27.42
C ILE A 612 6.70 5.97 -26.34
N PRO A 613 6.61 6.50 -25.11
CA PRO A 613 5.77 5.93 -24.05
C PRO A 613 4.31 5.79 -24.49
N GLY A 614 3.66 4.69 -24.12
CA GLY A 614 2.29 4.36 -24.52
C GLY A 614 2.12 3.86 -25.96
N VAL A 615 3.16 3.99 -26.81
CA VAL A 615 3.16 3.51 -28.19
C VAL A 615 4.13 2.34 -28.35
N HIS A 616 5.43 2.56 -28.14
CA HIS A 616 6.46 1.52 -28.31
C HIS A 616 6.68 0.72 -27.02
N TYR A 617 6.60 1.40 -25.87
CA TYR A 617 6.69 0.78 -24.55
C TYR A 617 5.81 1.52 -23.54
N GLU A 618 5.42 0.88 -22.45
CA GLU A 618 4.96 1.57 -21.24
C GLU A 618 5.16 0.69 -20.01
N PHE A 619 5.40 1.33 -18.86
CA PHE A 619 5.42 0.62 -17.59
C PHE A 619 4.01 0.17 -17.22
N VAL A 620 3.87 -1.08 -16.80
CA VAL A 620 2.61 -1.66 -16.31
C VAL A 620 2.69 -2.07 -14.83
N GLY A 621 3.92 -2.25 -14.32
CA GLY A 621 4.18 -2.52 -12.90
C GLY A 621 5.53 -1.96 -12.45
N ASN A 622 5.53 -1.32 -11.29
CA ASN A 622 6.72 -0.80 -10.61
C ASN A 622 6.72 -1.35 -9.18
N ILE A 623 7.20 -2.57 -8.98
CA ILE A 623 6.99 -3.35 -7.75
C ILE A 623 8.31 -3.46 -7.01
N HIS A 624 8.60 -2.42 -6.24
CA HIS A 624 9.80 -2.33 -5.38
C HIS A 624 11.12 -2.46 -6.16
N ASP A 625 11.64 -3.67 -6.28
CA ASP A 625 12.87 -4.05 -6.97
C ASP A 625 12.63 -4.65 -8.37
N GLU A 626 11.38 -4.70 -8.84
CA GLU A 626 10.98 -5.21 -10.14
C GLU A 626 10.22 -4.17 -10.96
N TRP A 627 10.49 -4.12 -12.27
CA TRP A 627 9.66 -3.46 -13.27
C TRP A 627 9.02 -4.47 -14.20
N GLN A 628 7.78 -4.21 -14.58
CA GLN A 628 7.10 -4.87 -15.70
C GLN A 628 6.76 -3.80 -16.73
N LEU A 629 7.23 -3.99 -17.95
CA LEU A 629 6.98 -3.12 -19.10
C LEU A 629 6.26 -3.90 -20.17
N GLU A 630 5.33 -3.26 -20.87
CA GLU A 630 4.74 -3.78 -22.08
C GLU A 630 5.40 -3.10 -23.28
N VAL A 631 5.95 -3.88 -24.21
CA VAL A 631 6.89 -3.41 -25.25
C VAL A 631 6.55 -4.05 -26.58
N ASP A 632 6.69 -3.33 -27.70
CA ASP A 632 6.62 -3.95 -29.02
C ASP A 632 7.56 -5.16 -29.14
N GLU A 633 7.08 -6.24 -29.77
CA GLU A 633 7.81 -7.51 -29.88
C GLU A 633 9.23 -7.33 -30.43
N ASP A 634 9.41 -6.47 -31.44
CA ASP A 634 10.69 -6.19 -32.10
C ASP A 634 11.69 -5.39 -31.23
N LYS A 635 11.22 -4.78 -30.13
CA LYS A 635 12.02 -3.92 -29.23
C LYS A 635 12.27 -4.56 -27.87
N ALA A 636 11.65 -5.70 -27.56
CA ALA A 636 11.70 -6.32 -26.24
C ALA A 636 13.12 -6.58 -25.72
N ASP A 637 14.02 -7.09 -26.55
CA ASP A 637 15.43 -7.34 -26.16
C ASP A 637 16.21 -6.05 -25.88
N LEU A 638 16.00 -5.03 -26.70
CA LEU A 638 16.63 -3.73 -26.50
C LEU A 638 16.18 -3.13 -25.17
N VAL A 639 14.86 -3.13 -24.91
CA VAL A 639 14.30 -2.58 -23.67
C VAL A 639 14.76 -3.37 -22.46
N GLY A 640 14.78 -4.70 -22.53
CA GLY A 640 15.27 -5.55 -21.43
C GLY A 640 16.72 -5.29 -21.05
N ARG A 641 17.63 -5.22 -22.04
CA ARG A 641 19.04 -4.87 -21.79
C ARG A 641 19.17 -3.48 -21.19
N THR A 642 18.42 -2.51 -21.74
CA THR A 642 18.43 -1.14 -21.24
C THR A 642 17.91 -1.06 -19.80
N ALA A 643 16.92 -1.86 -19.43
CA ALA A 643 16.39 -1.93 -18.07
C ALA A 643 17.43 -2.47 -17.08
N ALA A 644 18.09 -3.58 -17.42
CA ALA A 644 19.16 -4.14 -16.61
C ALA A 644 20.33 -3.14 -16.45
N ASP A 645 20.71 -2.45 -17.54
CA ASP A 645 21.73 -1.41 -17.50
C ASP A 645 21.31 -0.20 -16.66
N ALA A 646 20.05 0.21 -16.70
CA ALA A 646 19.56 1.34 -15.90
C ALA A 646 19.69 1.09 -14.39
N ILE A 647 19.51 -0.15 -13.93
CA ILE A 647 19.75 -0.54 -12.52
C ILE A 647 21.23 -0.38 -12.17
N ARG A 648 22.14 -0.85 -13.02
CA ARG A 648 23.59 -0.67 -12.84
C ARG A 648 23.96 0.82 -12.80
N LEU A 649 23.49 1.60 -13.77
CA LEU A 649 23.74 3.03 -13.89
C LEU A 649 23.21 3.83 -12.69
N ALA A 650 22.10 3.41 -12.09
CA ALA A 650 21.60 4.04 -10.87
C ALA A 650 22.57 3.90 -9.68
N GLY A 651 23.19 2.73 -9.52
CA GLY A 651 24.23 2.51 -8.51
C GLY A 651 25.47 3.39 -8.77
N GLU A 652 25.91 3.49 -10.03
CA GLU A 652 27.04 4.34 -10.45
C GLU A 652 26.76 5.83 -10.23
N TYR A 653 25.55 6.28 -10.55
CA TYR A 653 25.09 7.65 -10.35
C TYR A 653 25.24 8.07 -8.87
N TYR A 654 24.87 7.19 -7.92
CA TYR A 654 25.06 7.44 -6.48
C TYR A 654 26.47 7.10 -5.97
N LYS A 655 27.39 6.72 -6.85
CA LYS A 655 28.75 6.25 -6.50
C LYS A 655 28.70 5.16 -5.43
N PHE A 656 27.70 4.28 -5.53
CA PHE A 656 27.47 3.24 -4.55
C PHE A 656 28.58 2.18 -4.64
N ARG A 657 29.12 1.77 -3.50
CA ARG A 657 30.36 0.97 -3.46
C ARG A 657 30.20 -0.45 -4.01
N CYS A 658 29.01 -1.02 -3.88
CA CYS A 658 28.67 -2.32 -4.44
C CYS A 658 27.94 -2.12 -5.75
N HIS A 659 28.48 -2.64 -6.85
CA HIS A 659 27.81 -2.53 -8.15
C HIS A 659 26.45 -3.22 -8.11
N LEU A 660 25.42 -2.56 -8.63
CA LEU A 660 24.11 -3.16 -8.85
C LEU A 660 24.09 -3.95 -10.16
N ALA A 661 23.18 -4.90 -10.25
CA ALA A 661 22.88 -5.64 -11.48
C ALA A 661 21.38 -5.84 -11.60
N GLY A 662 20.88 -5.85 -12.83
CA GLY A 662 19.52 -6.24 -13.15
C GLY A 662 19.52 -7.49 -14.02
N ASN A 663 18.50 -8.33 -13.85
CA ASN A 663 18.19 -9.41 -14.77
C ASN A 663 16.86 -9.11 -15.44
N TYR A 664 16.65 -9.60 -16.66
CA TYR A 664 15.37 -9.46 -17.33
C TYR A 664 14.99 -10.73 -18.07
N ASP A 665 13.68 -10.93 -18.13
CA ASP A 665 13.02 -11.96 -18.93
C ASP A 665 11.95 -11.30 -19.79
N LYS A 666 11.57 -11.98 -20.88
CA LYS A 666 10.51 -11.53 -21.79
C LYS A 666 9.51 -12.64 -22.04
N GLY A 667 8.23 -12.29 -22.10
CA GLY A 667 7.15 -13.26 -22.23
C GLY A 667 5.82 -12.60 -22.56
N LYS A 668 4.79 -13.42 -22.77
CA LYS A 668 3.44 -12.96 -23.10
C LYS A 668 2.63 -12.55 -21.86
N ASN A 669 3.06 -12.98 -20.68
CA ASN A 669 2.38 -12.73 -19.43
C ASN A 669 3.38 -12.71 -18.26
N TRP A 670 2.92 -12.25 -17.12
CA TRP A 670 3.78 -12.02 -15.97
C TRP A 670 4.33 -13.32 -15.38
N ALA A 671 3.68 -14.46 -15.59
CA ALA A 671 4.21 -15.75 -15.12
C ALA A 671 5.44 -16.21 -15.92
N GLU A 672 5.58 -15.75 -17.16
CA GLU A 672 6.75 -16.02 -18.02
C GLU A 672 7.92 -15.09 -17.72
N THR A 673 7.68 -13.93 -17.09
CA THR A 673 8.72 -12.94 -16.78
C THR A 673 9.11 -12.88 -15.31
N HIS A 674 8.36 -13.54 -14.40
CA HIS A 674 8.67 -13.62 -12.97
C HIS A 674 7.87 -14.71 -12.25
#